data_AF-S9TQI0-F1
#
_entry.id   AF-S9TQI0-F1
#
_cell.length_a   1.000
_cell.length_b   1.000
_cell.length_c   1.000
_cell.angle_alpha   90.00
_cell.angle_beta   90.00
_cell.angle_gamma   90.00
#
_symmetry.space_group_name_H-M   'P 1'
#
loop_
_entity.id
_entity.type
_entity.pdbx_description
1 polymer ?
#
loop_
_entity_poly.entity_id
_entity_poly.type
_entity_poly.pdbx_seq_one_letter_code
_entity_poly.pdbx_strand_id
1 'polypeptide(L)'
;MARCTARARVCTLTAAATRACGRMTRGTVQARVSTLTATATRACGRMTRFTAKARVSTLTTTATRACGKMTRGTVQARMSTLTATATRACGKMARCTARAHACMLMATATRACGRMTRGTVQARVSTLTATATRACGRMARCTARAHACMLMATATRACGRMTRGTVQARVCMLMATATRACGRMAKCTARAHACTLTATATRGMWENGKMHGTGTRVYANGDRCEGIWENDNRQGIVTTVYTNGDRYEGMWKDGKKHGTGTCAYSNGDRCEGIWENGKMHGTGTRVYANGDRYEGMWENGKMHGTGTRVYANGDRYEGMWENDKRNGDGTYYWSSGQRYDGTYKDGKRHGEGTCAYVDGSRYEGMWEDDKMQGRGVRSYLDGSKYEGLWKDDCRHGMGVCVYQDGTRYEGMWNNDYRDGKGTYFYTDGSRHEGMWKDDCRHGKGTYFYADGTRHEGMWKNDTRHGGGTCVYPDNMRYKGMWRDNCRHGMGTCVYPDGTRYEGVWKDDSRHGMGTCVYPDGTRYKGMWRDNCRHGKGILFHVDGTRDEGMWKDDKREVDATCDSPIGPGNKSIGPNIMRHGMGTCYYPDGKRYEGMWKEDRRHGKGTCFYTNGVRCEATWKEDEVDGEGKYYDAHGKLISGTMLEEEK
;
A
#
# COMPACT_ATOMS: atom_id res chain seq x y z
N MET A 1 32.27 61.59 -27.68
CA MET A 1 32.31 62.26 -26.36
C MET A 1 33.76 62.55 -25.97
N ALA A 2 34.07 63.78 -25.56
CA ALA A 2 35.45 64.21 -25.28
C ALA A 2 35.99 63.74 -23.92
N ARG A 3 35.13 63.61 -22.90
CA ARG A 3 35.39 63.00 -21.58
C ARG A 3 34.15 62.24 -21.12
N CYS A 4 34.29 61.00 -20.65
CA CYS A 4 33.16 60.21 -20.14
C CYS A 4 33.63 59.28 -19.01
N THR A 5 32.95 59.28 -17.87
CA THR A 5 33.13 58.31 -16.79
C THR A 5 31.83 57.53 -16.63
N ALA A 6 31.85 56.20 -16.77
CA ALA A 6 30.66 55.36 -16.65
C ALA A 6 30.88 54.26 -15.61
N ARG A 7 29.94 54.11 -14.67
CA ARG A 7 29.89 53.02 -13.70
C ARG A 7 28.57 52.28 -13.85
N ALA A 8 28.62 50.97 -14.04
CA ALA A 8 27.42 50.14 -14.19
C ALA A 8 27.49 48.89 -13.29
N ARG A 9 26.38 48.61 -12.59
CA ARG A 9 26.12 47.35 -11.89
C ARG A 9 24.78 46.81 -12.36
N VAL A 10 24.77 45.71 -13.11
CA VAL A 10 23.54 45.16 -13.71
C VAL A 10 23.64 43.63 -13.71
N CYS A 11 22.58 42.89 -13.40
CA CYS A 11 22.63 41.42 -13.47
C CYS A 11 22.84 40.93 -14.91
N THR A 12 22.01 41.39 -15.83
CA THR A 12 22.09 40.99 -17.25
C THR A 12 22.02 42.23 -18.13
N LEU A 13 22.95 42.36 -19.07
CA LEU A 13 22.97 43.42 -20.05
C LEU A 13 23.09 42.82 -21.45
N THR A 14 22.04 42.99 -22.25
CA THR A 14 22.01 42.53 -23.65
C THR A 14 21.96 43.75 -24.56
N ALA A 15 22.90 43.86 -25.50
CA ALA A 15 22.97 44.97 -26.45
C ALA A 15 23.06 44.43 -27.88
N ALA A 16 22.08 44.76 -28.72
CA ALA A 16 22.09 44.47 -30.14
C ALA A 16 22.16 45.78 -30.94
N ALA A 17 23.12 45.92 -31.85
CA ALA A 17 23.26 47.13 -32.65
C ALA A 17 23.80 46.85 -34.06
N THR A 18 23.15 47.38 -35.10
CA THR A 18 23.63 47.27 -36.49
C THR A 18 25.01 47.93 -36.67
N ARG A 19 25.24 49.06 -35.99
CA ARG A 19 26.52 49.78 -35.92
C ARG A 19 26.81 50.28 -34.50
N ALA A 20 27.79 49.66 -33.84
CA ALA A 20 28.36 50.12 -32.58
C ALA A 20 29.69 50.84 -32.85
N CYS A 21 29.64 52.08 -33.33
CA CYS A 21 30.83 52.86 -33.64
C CYS A 21 30.94 54.13 -32.79
N GLY A 22 32.14 54.41 -32.26
CA GLY A 22 32.33 55.51 -31.32
C GLY A 22 33.76 56.06 -31.31
N ARG A 23 33.87 57.38 -31.10
CA ARG A 23 35.13 58.07 -30.85
C ARG A 23 35.16 58.58 -29.41
N MET A 24 36.10 58.05 -28.63
CA MET A 24 36.29 58.45 -27.23
C MET A 24 37.70 58.99 -27.04
N THR A 25 37.78 60.27 -26.69
CA THR A 25 39.06 60.97 -26.62
C THR A 25 39.76 60.70 -25.30
N ARG A 26 39.01 60.80 -24.19
CA ARG A 26 39.35 60.41 -22.81
C ARG A 26 38.15 59.72 -22.14
N GLY A 27 38.36 58.64 -21.39
CA GLY A 27 37.28 58.08 -20.57
C GLY A 27 37.67 56.93 -19.64
N THR A 28 36.88 56.73 -18.59
CA THR A 28 37.04 55.64 -17.61
C THR A 28 35.74 54.87 -17.46
N VAL A 29 35.77 53.55 -17.65
CA VAL A 29 34.58 52.67 -17.52
C VAL A 29 34.83 51.63 -16.45
N GLN A 30 33.91 51.51 -15.50
CA GLN A 30 33.90 50.43 -14.51
C GLN A 30 32.57 49.68 -14.56
N ALA A 31 32.60 48.38 -14.83
CA ALA A 31 31.40 47.56 -14.93
C ALA A 31 31.48 46.32 -14.03
N ARG A 32 30.39 46.01 -13.32
CA ARG A 32 30.14 44.70 -12.72
C ARG A 32 28.85 44.16 -13.32
N VAL A 33 28.93 43.09 -14.11
CA VAL A 33 27.76 42.51 -14.79
C VAL A 33 27.79 40.99 -14.60
N SER A 34 26.67 40.33 -14.31
CA SER A 34 26.69 38.86 -14.24
C SER A 34 26.79 38.29 -15.65
N THR A 35 25.90 38.71 -16.56
CA THR A 35 25.91 38.28 -17.97
C THR A 35 25.85 39.48 -18.91
N LEU A 36 26.82 39.59 -19.82
CA LEU A 36 26.85 40.62 -20.86
C LEU A 36 26.85 39.96 -22.24
N THR A 37 25.82 40.21 -23.04
CA THR A 37 25.72 39.72 -24.42
C THR A 37 25.68 40.91 -25.37
N ALA A 38 26.65 41.03 -26.27
CA ALA A 38 26.72 42.12 -27.24
C ALA A 38 26.80 41.60 -28.67
N THR A 39 25.81 41.94 -29.49
CA THR A 39 25.73 41.51 -30.89
C THR A 39 25.75 42.74 -31.80
N ALA A 40 26.69 42.81 -32.75
CA ALA A 40 26.74 43.92 -33.69
C ALA A 40 27.25 43.57 -35.09
N THR A 41 26.55 44.01 -36.14
CA THR A 41 27.02 43.79 -37.53
C THR A 41 28.36 44.50 -37.77
N ARG A 42 28.52 45.72 -37.25
CA ARG A 42 29.77 46.49 -37.28
C ARG A 42 30.07 47.11 -35.92
N ALA A 43 31.17 46.72 -35.31
CA ALA A 43 31.72 47.36 -34.11
C ALA A 43 33.01 48.11 -34.48
N CYS A 44 33.02 49.45 -34.39
CA CYS A 44 34.19 50.24 -34.78
C CYS A 44 34.53 51.43 -33.87
N GLY A 45 35.65 51.34 -33.15
CA GLY A 45 36.00 52.31 -32.10
C GLY A 45 37.33 53.02 -32.35
N ARG A 46 37.39 54.34 -32.14
CA ARG A 46 38.66 55.08 -32.00
C ARG A 46 38.79 55.61 -30.58
N MET A 47 39.73 55.03 -29.83
CA MET A 47 40.00 55.40 -28.43
C MET A 47 41.44 55.91 -28.27
N THR A 48 41.60 57.10 -27.68
CA THR A 48 42.93 57.72 -27.53
C THR A 48 43.51 57.67 -26.13
N ARG A 49 42.70 57.79 -25.07
CA ARG A 49 43.14 57.64 -23.66
C ARG A 49 42.00 57.03 -22.84
N PHE A 50 42.06 55.74 -22.58
CA PHE A 50 40.94 55.02 -21.97
C PHE A 50 41.37 54.08 -20.86
N THR A 51 40.58 53.99 -19.79
CA THR A 51 40.75 53.00 -18.72
C THR A 51 39.46 52.21 -18.52
N ALA A 52 39.48 50.90 -18.76
CA ALA A 52 38.35 50.01 -18.43
C ALA A 52 38.72 49.03 -17.33
N LYS A 53 37.82 48.88 -16.33
CA LYS A 53 37.85 47.78 -15.37
C LYS A 53 36.49 47.06 -15.38
N ALA A 54 36.47 45.80 -15.81
CA ALA A 54 35.25 45.00 -15.86
C ALA A 54 35.37 43.73 -15.00
N ARG A 55 34.33 43.42 -14.23
CA ARG A 55 34.08 42.09 -13.67
C ARG A 55 32.82 41.56 -14.31
N VAL A 56 32.93 40.50 -15.12
CA VAL A 56 31.77 39.93 -15.82
C VAL A 56 31.76 38.42 -15.68
N SER A 57 30.73 37.80 -15.12
CA SER A 57 30.74 36.32 -15.00
C SER A 57 30.76 35.67 -16.38
N THR A 58 29.86 36.08 -17.28
CA THR A 58 29.78 35.58 -18.66
C THR A 58 29.72 36.74 -19.65
N LEU A 59 30.68 36.82 -20.58
CA LEU A 59 30.68 37.79 -21.68
C LEU A 59 30.60 37.07 -23.02
N THR A 60 29.53 37.33 -23.78
CA THR A 60 29.37 36.83 -25.16
C THR A 60 29.35 38.01 -26.12
N THR A 61 30.26 38.02 -27.09
CA THR A 61 30.33 39.07 -28.13
C THR A 61 30.29 38.47 -29.52
N THR A 62 29.37 38.93 -30.36
CA THR A 62 29.21 38.45 -31.73
C THR A 62 29.22 39.62 -32.69
N ALA A 63 30.16 39.65 -33.64
CA ALA A 63 30.20 40.73 -34.63
C ALA A 63 30.69 40.34 -36.01
N THR A 64 29.96 40.71 -37.07
CA THR A 64 30.40 40.42 -38.45
C THR A 64 31.71 41.14 -38.78
N ARG A 65 31.86 42.41 -38.36
CA ARG A 65 33.12 43.17 -38.47
C ARG A 65 33.45 43.92 -37.17
N ALA A 66 34.53 43.55 -36.51
CA ALA A 66 35.08 44.27 -35.36
C ALA A 66 36.39 44.97 -35.76
N CYS A 67 36.39 46.31 -35.82
CA CYS A 67 37.54 47.09 -36.27
C CYS A 67 37.87 48.30 -35.38
N GLY A 68 39.01 48.30 -34.69
CA GLY A 68 39.33 49.34 -33.69
C GLY A 68 40.70 50.00 -33.85
N LYS A 69 40.80 51.29 -33.51
CA LYS A 69 42.08 52.01 -33.34
C LYS A 69 42.21 52.50 -31.90
N MET A 70 43.12 51.89 -31.14
CA MET A 70 43.46 52.31 -29.77
C MET A 70 44.86 52.92 -29.73
N THR A 71 45.00 54.05 -29.04
CA THR A 71 46.22 54.87 -29.12
C THR A 71 46.96 55.02 -27.78
N ARG A 72 46.23 54.89 -26.66
CA ARG A 72 46.75 54.80 -25.28
C ARG A 72 45.60 54.32 -24.38
N GLY A 73 45.83 53.31 -23.55
CA GLY A 73 44.80 52.87 -22.60
C GLY A 73 45.13 51.61 -21.82
N THR A 74 44.40 51.42 -20.72
CA THR A 74 44.52 50.27 -19.82
C THR A 74 43.19 49.53 -19.74
N VAL A 75 43.16 48.24 -20.04
CA VAL A 75 41.97 47.39 -19.90
C VAL A 75 42.27 46.30 -18.88
N GLN A 76 41.44 46.17 -17.86
CA GLN A 76 41.51 45.10 -16.87
C GLN A 76 40.16 44.37 -16.80
N ALA A 77 40.13 43.10 -17.17
CA ALA A 77 38.93 42.28 -17.13
C ALA A 77 39.14 41.05 -16.23
N ARG A 78 38.16 40.73 -15.39
CA ARG A 78 38.03 39.44 -14.71
C ARG A 78 36.72 38.81 -15.14
N MET A 79 36.79 37.60 -15.68
CA MET A 79 35.63 36.89 -16.19
C MET A 79 35.65 35.42 -15.80
N SER A 80 34.49 34.77 -15.75
CA SER A 80 34.44 33.30 -15.66
C SER A 80 34.51 32.73 -17.07
N THR A 81 33.66 33.23 -17.98
CA THR A 81 33.56 32.75 -19.36
C THR A 81 33.55 33.92 -20.35
N LEU A 82 34.37 33.86 -21.38
CA LEU A 82 34.39 34.82 -22.50
C LEU A 82 34.24 34.09 -23.83
N THR A 83 33.18 34.38 -24.57
CA THR A 83 32.95 33.89 -25.93
C THR A 83 32.94 35.06 -26.91
N ALA A 84 33.83 35.05 -27.90
CA ALA A 84 33.95 36.11 -28.89
C ALA A 84 33.97 35.55 -30.32
N THR A 85 32.93 35.86 -31.10
CA THR A 85 32.73 35.36 -32.47
C THR A 85 32.75 36.52 -33.46
N ALA A 86 33.64 36.49 -34.46
CA ALA A 86 33.64 37.53 -35.49
C ALA A 86 34.09 37.09 -36.89
N THR A 87 33.34 37.40 -37.95
CA THR A 87 33.74 37.06 -39.32
C THR A 87 35.04 37.79 -39.74
N ARG A 88 35.20 39.06 -39.33
CA ARG A 88 36.45 39.84 -39.50
C ARG A 88 36.78 40.64 -38.24
N ALA A 89 37.94 40.37 -37.65
CA ALA A 89 38.50 41.15 -36.54
C ALA A 89 39.80 41.85 -36.97
N CYS A 90 39.80 43.19 -37.06
CA CYS A 90 40.98 43.96 -37.47
C CYS A 90 41.31 45.14 -36.53
N GLY A 91 42.50 45.18 -35.93
CA GLY A 91 42.81 46.19 -34.91
C GLY A 91 44.15 46.91 -35.11
N LYS A 92 44.21 48.22 -34.83
CA LYS A 92 45.46 48.97 -34.65
C LYS A 92 45.58 49.41 -33.18
N MET A 93 46.57 48.91 -32.47
CA MET A 93 46.83 49.26 -31.06
C MET A 93 48.21 49.89 -30.90
N ALA A 94 48.28 51.02 -30.21
CA ALA A 94 49.51 51.68 -29.83
C ALA A 94 49.45 52.07 -28.35
N ARG A 95 50.54 51.84 -27.61
CA ARG A 95 50.75 52.17 -26.20
C ARG A 95 49.60 51.72 -25.27
N CYS A 96 49.16 50.46 -25.40
CA CYS A 96 48.07 49.88 -24.60
C CYS A 96 48.56 48.81 -23.63
N THR A 97 47.92 48.74 -22.46
CA THR A 97 48.10 47.66 -21.47
C THR A 97 46.79 46.90 -21.29
N ALA A 98 46.78 45.59 -21.53
CA ALA A 98 45.61 44.74 -21.34
C ALA A 98 45.92 43.63 -20.32
N ARG A 99 45.08 43.49 -19.29
CA ARG A 99 45.12 42.42 -18.29
C ARG A 99 43.80 41.67 -18.27
N ALA A 100 43.80 40.39 -18.59
CA ALA A 100 42.60 39.54 -18.59
C ALA A 100 42.81 38.32 -17.69
N HIS A 101 41.81 38.03 -16.84
CA HIS A 101 41.69 36.76 -16.13
C HIS A 101 40.36 36.11 -16.55
N ALA A 102 40.40 34.89 -17.07
CA ALA A 102 39.20 34.15 -17.46
C ALA A 102 39.32 32.68 -16.99
N CYS A 103 38.23 32.02 -16.61
CA CYS A 103 38.29 30.56 -16.43
C CYS A 103 38.30 29.88 -17.81
N MET A 104 37.42 30.32 -18.70
CA MET A 104 37.32 29.83 -20.07
C MET A 104 37.25 31.00 -21.07
N LEU A 105 38.02 30.91 -22.15
CA LEU A 105 38.00 31.87 -23.25
C LEU A 105 37.84 31.11 -24.57
N MET A 106 36.79 31.41 -25.32
CA MET A 106 36.52 30.90 -26.65
C MET A 106 36.49 32.05 -27.66
N ALA A 107 37.36 32.01 -28.66
CA ALA A 107 37.44 33.01 -29.72
C ALA A 107 37.38 32.37 -31.10
N THR A 108 36.40 32.75 -31.92
CA THR A 108 36.19 32.22 -33.28
C THR A 108 36.19 33.36 -34.29
N ALA A 109 37.07 33.31 -35.30
CA ALA A 109 37.08 34.32 -36.34
C ALA A 109 37.51 33.84 -37.74
N THR A 110 36.73 34.10 -38.78
CA THR A 110 37.10 33.72 -40.15
C THR A 110 38.38 34.44 -40.61
N ARG A 111 38.54 35.73 -40.29
CA ARG A 111 39.79 36.48 -40.51
C ARG A 111 40.15 37.35 -39.30
N ALA A 112 41.33 37.14 -38.73
CA ALA A 112 41.89 37.97 -37.67
C ALA A 112 43.16 38.69 -38.16
N CYS A 113 43.18 40.02 -38.16
CA CYS A 113 44.30 40.83 -38.67
C CYS A 113 44.68 42.02 -37.76
N GLY A 114 45.82 41.96 -37.06
CA GLY A 114 46.20 42.97 -36.05
C GLY A 114 47.51 43.71 -36.34
N ARG A 115 47.60 44.99 -35.97
CA ARG A 115 48.86 45.75 -35.85
C ARG A 115 49.02 46.32 -34.45
N MET A 116 50.10 45.94 -33.76
CA MET A 116 50.48 46.49 -32.45
C MET A 116 51.88 47.12 -32.53
N THR A 117 52.04 48.37 -32.06
CA THR A 117 53.31 49.12 -32.21
C THR A 117 54.03 49.48 -30.91
N ARG A 118 53.36 49.32 -29.76
CA ARG A 118 53.91 49.38 -28.38
C ARG A 118 52.82 48.92 -27.40
N GLY A 119 53.08 48.00 -26.48
CA GLY A 119 52.06 47.59 -25.51
C GLY A 119 52.39 46.34 -24.71
N THR A 120 51.65 46.14 -23.62
CA THR A 120 51.78 44.98 -22.72
C THR A 120 50.47 44.23 -22.65
N VAL A 121 50.47 42.93 -22.96
CA VAL A 121 49.30 42.04 -22.82
C VAL A 121 49.63 40.98 -21.79
N GLN A 122 48.77 40.83 -20.77
CA GLN A 122 48.88 39.80 -19.75
C GLN A 122 47.55 39.05 -19.64
N ALA A 123 47.57 37.74 -19.89
CA ALA A 123 46.41 36.88 -19.78
C ALA A 123 46.70 35.72 -18.82
N ARG A 124 45.77 35.43 -17.92
CA ARG A 124 45.72 34.16 -17.17
C ARG A 124 44.37 33.50 -17.46
N VAL A 125 44.39 32.34 -18.11
CA VAL A 125 43.16 31.67 -18.54
C VAL A 125 43.25 30.18 -18.20
N SER A 126 42.25 29.56 -17.57
CA SER A 126 42.35 28.11 -17.33
C SER A 126 42.27 27.34 -18.65
N THR A 127 41.29 27.64 -19.50
CA THR A 127 41.09 27.03 -20.83
C THR A 127 40.94 28.09 -21.91
N LEU A 128 41.79 28.06 -22.94
CA LEU A 128 41.75 28.98 -24.09
C LEU A 128 41.52 28.21 -25.39
N THR A 129 40.40 28.43 -26.06
CA THR A 129 40.08 27.90 -27.39
C THR A 129 40.07 29.05 -28.42
N ALA A 130 40.90 28.96 -29.45
CA ALA A 130 40.98 29.96 -30.51
C ALA A 130 40.90 29.30 -31.89
N THR A 131 39.94 29.69 -32.71
CA THR A 131 39.71 29.14 -34.04
C THR A 131 39.69 30.24 -35.08
N ALA A 132 40.55 30.16 -36.10
CA ALA A 132 40.52 31.13 -37.19
C ALA A 132 40.93 30.59 -38.55
N THR A 133 40.12 30.82 -39.59
CA THR A 133 40.45 30.39 -40.96
C THR A 133 41.72 31.08 -41.48
N ARG A 134 41.90 32.38 -41.21
CA ARG A 134 43.13 33.13 -41.52
C ARG A 134 43.52 34.07 -40.38
N ALA A 135 44.72 33.89 -39.84
CA ALA A 135 45.29 34.77 -38.82
C ALA A 135 46.57 35.46 -39.34
N CYS A 136 46.57 36.80 -39.39
CA CYS A 136 47.74 37.59 -39.81
C CYS A 136 48.06 38.75 -38.86
N GLY A 137 49.34 38.97 -38.51
CA GLY A 137 49.68 39.99 -37.51
C GLY A 137 51.00 40.72 -37.74
N ARG A 138 51.06 42.01 -37.41
CA ARG A 138 52.31 42.79 -37.30
C ARG A 138 52.48 43.32 -35.88
N MET A 139 53.52 42.88 -35.18
CA MET A 139 53.83 43.33 -33.83
C MET A 139 55.22 43.97 -33.77
N ALA A 140 55.31 45.13 -33.13
CA ALA A 140 56.56 45.85 -32.92
C ALA A 140 56.58 46.45 -31.51
N ARG A 141 57.68 46.25 -30.78
CA ARG A 141 57.96 46.73 -29.41
C ARG A 141 56.88 46.34 -28.39
N CYS A 142 56.55 45.05 -28.31
CA CYS A 142 55.48 44.51 -27.44
C CYS A 142 56.01 43.49 -26.42
N THR A 143 55.36 43.47 -25.24
CA THR A 143 55.54 42.43 -24.21
C THR A 143 54.24 41.64 -24.06
N ALA A 144 54.24 40.34 -24.32
CA ALA A 144 53.08 39.47 -24.13
C ALA A 144 53.39 38.38 -23.09
N ARG A 145 52.55 38.26 -22.06
CA ARG A 145 52.62 37.20 -21.04
C ARG A 145 51.30 36.43 -21.01
N ALA A 146 51.33 35.13 -21.30
CA ALA A 146 50.15 34.27 -21.22
C ALA A 146 50.43 33.09 -20.29
N HIS A 147 49.51 32.84 -19.36
CA HIS A 147 49.47 31.61 -18.57
C HIS A 147 48.16 30.90 -18.88
N ALA A 148 48.24 29.64 -19.32
CA ALA A 148 47.05 28.82 -19.49
C ALA A 148 47.23 27.39 -18.99
N CYS A 149 46.19 26.78 -18.41
CA CYS A 149 46.25 25.35 -18.09
C CYS A 149 46.08 24.53 -19.38
N MET A 150 45.15 24.94 -20.26
CA MET A 150 44.89 24.29 -21.55
C MET A 150 44.75 25.34 -22.67
N LEU A 151 45.42 25.10 -23.81
CA LEU A 151 45.32 25.92 -25.01
C LEU A 151 44.97 25.05 -26.22
N MET A 152 43.84 25.33 -26.86
CA MET A 152 43.36 24.71 -28.10
C MET A 152 43.34 25.77 -29.22
N ALA A 153 44.18 25.64 -30.24
CA ALA A 153 44.28 26.62 -31.33
C ALA A 153 44.18 25.95 -32.70
N THR A 154 43.24 26.39 -33.54
CA THR A 154 43.04 25.83 -34.89
C THR A 154 43.06 26.94 -35.94
N ALA A 155 43.93 26.82 -36.96
CA ALA A 155 43.96 27.80 -38.04
C ALA A 155 44.34 27.27 -39.42
N THR A 156 43.54 27.59 -40.45
CA THR A 156 43.82 27.11 -41.82
C THR A 156 45.06 27.80 -42.43
N ARG A 157 45.30 29.07 -42.12
CA ARG A 157 46.53 29.81 -42.47
C ARG A 157 46.94 30.78 -41.37
N ALA A 158 48.18 30.70 -40.91
CA ALA A 158 48.75 31.62 -39.92
C ALA A 158 50.04 32.28 -40.45
N CYS A 159 50.06 33.61 -40.62
CA CYS A 159 51.28 34.31 -41.02
C CYS A 159 51.54 35.63 -40.26
N GLY A 160 52.74 35.81 -39.71
CA GLY A 160 53.05 36.93 -38.80
C GLY A 160 54.43 37.55 -39.00
N ARG A 161 54.55 38.86 -38.71
CA ARG A 161 55.85 39.56 -38.66
C ARG A 161 56.04 40.25 -37.31
N MET A 162 57.13 39.90 -36.62
CA MET A 162 57.53 40.51 -35.35
C MET A 162 58.93 41.11 -35.48
N THR A 163 59.10 42.38 -35.11
CA THR A 163 60.36 43.12 -35.38
C THR A 163 61.16 43.51 -34.14
N ARG A 164 60.60 43.45 -32.92
CA ARG A 164 61.24 43.72 -31.61
C ARG A 164 60.23 43.44 -30.49
N GLY A 165 60.48 42.54 -29.53
CA GLY A 165 59.54 42.26 -28.45
C GLY A 165 59.89 41.04 -27.59
N THR A 166 59.18 40.88 -26.46
CA THR A 166 59.29 39.75 -25.54
C THR A 166 57.97 38.98 -25.47
N VAL A 167 58.01 37.67 -25.68
CA VAL A 167 56.84 36.77 -25.50
C VAL A 167 57.19 35.71 -24.47
N GLN A 168 56.38 35.61 -23.43
CA GLN A 168 56.50 34.58 -22.39
C GLN A 168 55.18 33.83 -22.26
N ALA A 169 55.20 32.54 -22.51
CA ALA A 169 54.03 31.68 -22.37
C ALA A 169 54.36 30.52 -21.43
N ARG A 170 53.49 30.26 -20.44
CA ARG A 170 53.51 29.04 -19.64
C ARG A 170 52.18 28.34 -19.85
N VAL A 171 52.21 27.18 -20.49
CA VAL A 171 51.01 26.41 -20.82
C VAL A 171 51.18 24.99 -20.29
N CYS A 172 50.22 24.48 -19.50
CA CYS A 172 50.33 23.09 -19.00
C CYS A 172 50.07 22.08 -20.13
N MET A 173 49.12 22.36 -21.03
CA MET A 173 48.77 21.51 -22.19
C MET A 173 48.46 22.35 -23.45
N LEU A 174 49.11 22.04 -24.58
CA LEU A 174 48.96 22.76 -25.86
C LEU A 174 48.50 21.81 -26.99
N MET A 175 47.36 22.12 -27.59
CA MET A 175 46.85 21.48 -28.81
C MET A 175 46.73 22.54 -29.91
N ALA A 176 47.59 22.49 -30.92
CA ALA A 176 47.58 23.47 -32.02
C ALA A 176 47.64 22.79 -33.39
N THR A 177 46.70 23.10 -34.28
CA THR A 177 46.70 22.61 -35.67
C THR A 177 46.69 23.76 -36.66
N ALA A 178 47.63 23.75 -37.62
CA ALA A 178 47.65 24.70 -38.71
C ALA A 178 48.05 24.05 -40.04
N THR A 179 47.21 24.21 -41.08
CA THR A 179 47.46 23.60 -42.39
C THR A 179 48.55 24.31 -43.20
N ARG A 180 48.86 25.59 -42.91
CA ARG A 180 50.00 26.35 -43.48
C ARG A 180 50.45 27.47 -42.53
N ALA A 181 51.74 27.51 -42.18
CA ALA A 181 52.34 28.54 -41.32
C ALA A 181 53.51 29.25 -42.03
N CYS A 182 53.57 30.59 -41.97
CA CYS A 182 54.67 31.37 -42.55
C CYS A 182 55.00 32.63 -41.73
N GLY A 183 56.22 32.79 -41.23
CA GLY A 183 56.55 33.90 -40.31
C GLY A 183 57.97 34.42 -40.43
N ARG A 184 58.16 35.73 -40.16
CA ARG A 184 59.49 36.39 -40.11
C ARG A 184 59.65 37.07 -38.75
N MET A 185 60.59 36.57 -37.94
CA MET A 185 60.95 37.14 -36.63
C MET A 185 62.33 37.81 -36.72
N ALA A 186 62.45 39.05 -36.26
CA ALA A 186 63.74 39.74 -36.20
C ALA A 186 63.89 40.40 -34.83
N LYS A 187 65.03 40.19 -34.16
CA LYS A 187 65.41 40.80 -32.86
C LYS A 187 64.37 40.62 -31.74
N CYS A 188 63.97 39.38 -31.44
CA CYS A 188 62.95 39.04 -30.43
C CYS A 188 63.44 37.99 -29.43
N THR A 189 62.99 38.06 -28.18
CA THR A 189 63.20 37.02 -27.15
C THR A 189 61.88 36.31 -26.84
N ALA A 190 61.82 35.00 -27.12
CA ALA A 190 60.66 34.15 -26.86
C ALA A 190 61.05 33.05 -25.87
N ARG A 191 60.26 32.87 -24.80
CA ARG A 191 60.45 31.81 -23.80
C ARG A 191 59.12 31.10 -23.58
N ALA A 192 59.01 29.88 -24.06
CA ALA A 192 57.83 29.03 -23.91
C ALA A 192 58.19 27.82 -23.04
N HIS A 193 57.42 27.59 -21.98
CA HIS A 193 57.47 26.35 -21.20
C HIS A 193 56.14 25.63 -21.41
N ALA A 194 56.18 24.50 -22.12
CA ALA A 194 55.06 23.58 -22.29
C ALA A 194 55.43 22.26 -21.61
N CYS A 195 54.58 21.77 -20.69
CA CYS A 195 54.86 20.51 -19.99
C CYS A 195 54.48 19.26 -20.80
N THR A 196 53.72 19.39 -21.90
CA THR A 196 53.33 18.28 -22.77
C THR A 196 53.22 18.72 -24.24
N LEU A 197 53.84 17.97 -25.14
CA LEU A 197 53.66 18.05 -26.59
C LEU A 197 52.92 16.78 -27.02
N THR A 198 51.60 16.81 -27.14
CA THR A 198 50.79 15.64 -27.53
C THR A 198 50.73 15.53 -29.04
N ALA A 199 51.67 14.80 -29.62
CA ALA A 199 51.35 13.95 -30.77
C ALA A 199 50.53 12.76 -30.24
N THR A 200 49.48 12.37 -30.95
CA THR A 200 48.68 11.15 -30.76
C THR A 200 49.54 9.91 -31.02
N ALA A 201 50.49 9.62 -30.14
CA ALA A 201 51.44 8.52 -30.29
C ALA A 201 51.26 7.52 -29.15
N THR A 202 50.96 6.27 -29.52
CA THR A 202 51.21 5.11 -28.67
C THR A 202 52.66 5.19 -28.20
N ARG A 203 52.87 5.23 -26.88
CA ARG A 203 54.19 5.40 -26.25
C ARG A 203 54.42 4.23 -25.30
N GLY A 204 55.40 3.40 -25.57
CA GLY A 204 55.71 2.24 -24.73
C GLY A 204 56.95 1.52 -25.25
N MET A 205 57.35 0.44 -24.59
CA MET A 205 58.35 -0.46 -25.12
C MET A 205 57.71 -1.35 -26.21
N TRP A 206 58.48 -1.71 -27.22
CA TRP A 206 58.02 -2.53 -28.34
C TRP A 206 58.99 -3.67 -28.56
N GLU A 207 58.46 -4.87 -28.75
CA GLU A 207 59.21 -6.08 -29.01
C GLU A 207 58.52 -6.84 -30.14
N ASN A 208 59.27 -7.20 -31.19
CA ASN A 208 58.75 -7.88 -32.39
C ASN A 208 57.52 -7.21 -33.03
N GLY A 209 57.47 -5.87 -33.02
CA GLY A 209 56.37 -5.08 -33.57
C GLY A 209 55.09 -5.04 -32.72
N LYS A 210 55.09 -5.68 -31.54
CA LYS A 210 54.00 -5.65 -30.55
C LYS A 210 54.41 -4.82 -29.34
N MET A 211 53.44 -4.21 -28.67
CA MET A 211 53.73 -3.45 -27.46
C MET A 211 54.00 -4.38 -26.28
N HIS A 212 55.07 -4.09 -25.54
CA HIS A 212 55.56 -4.85 -24.40
C HIS A 212 55.98 -3.87 -23.26
N GLY A 213 56.04 -4.32 -22.01
CA GLY A 213 56.43 -3.48 -20.87
C GLY A 213 55.44 -2.35 -20.56
N THR A 214 55.90 -1.24 -19.99
CA THR A 214 55.01 -0.12 -19.62
C THR A 214 54.76 0.82 -20.78
N GLY A 215 53.51 1.23 -20.96
CA GLY A 215 53.14 2.13 -22.04
C GLY A 215 51.72 2.65 -22.02
N THR A 216 51.48 3.68 -22.84
CA THR A 216 50.18 4.28 -23.13
C THR A 216 49.80 3.98 -24.57
N ARG A 217 48.63 3.39 -24.79
CA ARG A 217 48.03 3.18 -26.10
C ARG A 217 46.73 3.97 -26.20
N VAL A 218 46.58 4.69 -27.31
CA VAL A 218 45.33 5.34 -27.67
C VAL A 218 44.78 4.60 -28.89
N TYR A 219 43.61 4.00 -28.75
CA TYR A 219 42.95 3.24 -29.80
C TYR A 219 42.27 4.19 -30.81
N ALA A 220 41.98 3.70 -32.02
CA ALA A 220 41.35 4.49 -33.08
C ALA A 220 39.95 5.00 -32.68
N ASN A 221 39.25 4.26 -31.81
CA ASN A 221 37.97 4.69 -31.23
C ASN A 221 38.12 5.82 -30.21
N GLY A 222 39.34 6.16 -29.79
CA GLY A 222 39.69 7.20 -28.82
C GLY A 222 39.93 6.68 -27.39
N ASP A 223 39.76 5.38 -27.14
CA ASP A 223 40.01 4.80 -25.81
C ASP A 223 41.48 4.90 -25.46
N ARG A 224 41.78 5.25 -24.22
CA ARG A 224 43.16 5.41 -23.73
C ARG A 224 43.45 4.38 -22.64
N CYS A 225 44.46 3.55 -22.86
CA CYS A 225 44.95 2.58 -21.90
C CYS A 225 46.39 2.90 -21.50
N GLU A 226 46.69 2.89 -20.22
CA GLU A 226 48.01 3.19 -19.66
C GLU A 226 48.35 2.15 -18.59
N GLY A 227 49.44 1.40 -18.78
CA GLY A 227 49.83 0.32 -17.87
C GLY A 227 50.83 -0.66 -18.48
N ILE A 228 50.83 -1.90 -17.99
CA ILE A 228 51.72 -2.98 -18.45
C ILE A 228 51.08 -3.70 -19.64
N TRP A 229 51.93 -4.07 -20.61
CA TRP A 229 51.56 -4.73 -21.85
C TRP A 229 52.46 -5.93 -22.12
N GLU A 230 51.89 -6.96 -22.70
CA GLU A 230 52.60 -8.15 -23.17
C GLU A 230 51.97 -8.60 -24.48
N ASN A 231 52.76 -8.62 -25.57
CA ASN A 231 52.29 -9.03 -26.89
C ASN A 231 50.99 -8.30 -27.33
N ASP A 232 50.94 -6.97 -27.15
CA ASP A 232 49.75 -6.11 -27.36
C ASP A 232 48.57 -6.29 -26.41
N ASN A 233 48.60 -7.29 -25.52
CA ASN A 233 47.57 -7.50 -24.50
C ASN A 233 47.88 -6.69 -23.25
N ARG A 234 46.82 -6.15 -22.64
CA ARG A 234 46.91 -5.53 -21.31
C ARG A 234 47.19 -6.62 -20.27
N GLN A 235 48.21 -6.40 -19.45
CA GLN A 235 48.60 -7.25 -18.33
C GLN A 235 48.79 -6.40 -17.07
N GLY A 236 48.75 -7.02 -15.89
CA GLY A 236 49.02 -6.34 -14.62
C GLY A 236 48.14 -5.11 -14.42
N ILE A 237 48.63 -4.10 -13.70
CA ILE A 237 47.83 -2.91 -13.40
C ILE A 237 47.77 -1.99 -14.62
N VAL A 238 46.56 -1.73 -15.14
CA VAL A 238 46.32 -0.81 -16.25
C VAL A 238 45.12 0.09 -15.95
N THR A 239 45.30 1.38 -16.21
CA THR A 239 44.23 2.39 -16.22
C THR A 239 43.70 2.52 -17.65
N THR A 240 42.42 2.23 -17.84
CA THR A 240 41.70 2.43 -19.11
C THR A 240 40.65 3.52 -18.93
N VAL A 241 40.69 4.53 -19.80
CA VAL A 241 39.65 5.55 -19.94
C VAL A 241 38.99 5.34 -21.29
N TYR A 242 37.72 4.97 -21.26
CA TYR A 242 36.91 4.73 -22.44
C TYR A 242 36.32 6.04 -22.95
N THR A 243 36.09 6.10 -24.26
CA THR A 243 35.49 7.27 -24.92
C THR A 243 34.08 7.60 -24.48
N ASN A 244 33.32 6.60 -24.00
CA ASN A 244 32.00 6.81 -23.40
C ASN A 244 32.07 7.49 -22.02
N GLY A 245 33.27 7.69 -21.47
CA GLY A 245 33.49 8.30 -20.15
C GLY A 245 33.68 7.29 -19.02
N ASP A 246 33.54 5.99 -19.29
CA ASP A 246 33.84 4.96 -18.30
C ASP A 246 35.35 4.90 -18.03
N ARG A 247 35.71 4.49 -16.82
CA ARG A 247 37.09 4.30 -16.39
C ARG A 247 37.20 2.97 -15.66
N TYR A 248 38.26 2.22 -15.98
CA TYR A 248 38.69 1.08 -15.17
C TYR A 248 40.14 1.27 -14.76
N GLU A 249 40.43 0.98 -13.51
CA GLU A 249 41.78 0.96 -12.96
C GLU A 249 41.94 -0.30 -12.14
N GLY A 250 42.84 -1.18 -12.56
CA GLY A 250 43.01 -2.46 -11.87
C GLY A 250 43.84 -3.43 -12.67
N MET A 251 43.88 -4.66 -12.18
CA MET A 251 44.59 -5.75 -12.82
C MET A 251 43.91 -6.15 -14.15
N TRP A 252 44.74 -6.56 -15.10
CA TRP A 252 44.38 -7.12 -16.39
C TRP A 252 45.16 -8.40 -16.60
N LYS A 253 44.52 -9.38 -17.25
CA LYS A 253 45.14 -10.61 -17.69
C LYS A 253 44.63 -10.94 -19.08
N ASP A 254 45.54 -11.16 -20.03
CA ASP A 254 45.23 -11.53 -21.42
C ASP A 254 44.21 -10.57 -22.07
N GLY A 255 44.36 -9.27 -21.81
CA GLY A 255 43.50 -8.25 -22.39
C GLY A 255 42.10 -8.12 -21.77
N LYS A 256 41.78 -8.88 -20.72
CA LYS A 256 40.53 -8.80 -19.93
C LYS A 256 40.79 -8.28 -18.51
N LYS A 257 39.78 -7.65 -17.90
CA LYS A 257 39.84 -7.25 -16.46
C LYS A 257 39.99 -8.52 -15.62
N HIS A 258 40.93 -8.50 -14.69
CA HIS A 258 41.23 -9.63 -13.81
C HIS A 258 41.73 -9.12 -12.46
N GLY A 259 41.74 -9.93 -11.40
CA GLY A 259 42.27 -9.52 -10.08
C GLY A 259 41.53 -8.33 -9.48
N THR A 260 42.20 -7.53 -8.65
CA THR A 260 41.57 -6.37 -8.00
C THR A 260 41.45 -5.18 -8.97
N GLY A 261 40.32 -4.47 -8.91
CA GLY A 261 40.13 -3.27 -9.72
C GLY A 261 38.87 -2.47 -9.41
N THR A 262 38.88 -1.22 -9.85
CA THR A 262 37.82 -0.23 -9.69
C THR A 262 37.31 0.21 -11.05
N CYS A 263 35.99 0.13 -11.29
CA CYS A 263 35.31 0.81 -12.39
C CYS A 263 34.57 2.04 -11.88
N ALA A 264 34.65 3.13 -12.62
CA ALA A 264 33.74 4.25 -12.55
C ALA A 264 33.04 4.38 -13.91
N TYR A 265 31.73 4.23 -13.92
CA TYR A 265 30.93 4.30 -15.13
C TYR A 265 30.42 5.73 -15.36
N SER A 266 30.26 6.10 -16.61
CA SER A 266 29.72 7.38 -17.07
C SER A 266 28.31 7.68 -16.57
N ASN A 267 27.52 6.63 -16.28
CA ASN A 267 26.20 6.74 -15.66
C ASN A 267 26.24 7.12 -14.17
N GLY A 268 27.42 7.11 -13.54
CA GLY A 268 27.61 7.40 -12.11
C GLY A 268 27.83 6.16 -11.23
N ASP A 269 27.57 4.95 -11.74
CA ASP A 269 27.86 3.71 -11.02
C ASP A 269 29.36 3.58 -10.75
N ARG A 270 29.69 2.95 -9.62
CA ARG A 270 31.06 2.64 -9.23
C ARG A 270 31.11 1.22 -8.71
N CYS A 271 32.10 0.45 -9.13
CA CYS A 271 32.36 -0.84 -8.50
C CYS A 271 33.83 -1.05 -8.22
N GLU A 272 34.11 -1.74 -7.13
CA GLU A 272 35.43 -2.08 -6.66
C GLU A 272 35.39 -3.52 -6.17
N GLY A 273 36.36 -4.33 -6.55
CA GLY A 273 36.40 -5.72 -6.11
C GLY A 273 37.28 -6.58 -6.99
N ILE A 274 37.06 -7.89 -6.90
CA ILE A 274 37.76 -8.88 -7.71
C ILE A 274 37.06 -9.02 -9.07
N TRP A 275 37.87 -9.19 -10.10
CA TRP A 275 37.45 -9.35 -11.49
C TRP A 275 38.00 -10.65 -12.03
N GLU A 276 37.19 -11.34 -12.82
CA GLU A 276 37.60 -12.53 -13.55
C GLU A 276 36.98 -12.53 -14.94
N ASN A 277 37.81 -12.76 -15.96
CA ASN A 277 37.40 -12.80 -17.36
C ASN A 277 36.56 -11.59 -17.81
N GLY A 278 36.84 -10.39 -17.27
CA GLY A 278 36.13 -9.16 -17.60
C GLY A 278 34.88 -8.87 -16.77
N LYS A 279 34.46 -9.77 -15.88
CA LYS A 279 33.27 -9.64 -15.02
C LYS A 279 33.66 -9.56 -13.55
N MET A 280 32.82 -8.96 -12.70
CA MET A 280 33.03 -9.01 -11.25
C MET A 280 32.87 -10.46 -10.75
N HIS A 281 33.74 -10.84 -9.83
CA HIS A 281 33.78 -12.16 -9.21
C HIS A 281 34.32 -12.02 -7.78
N GLY A 282 34.06 -12.98 -6.89
CA GLY A 282 34.55 -12.93 -5.51
C GLY A 282 33.99 -11.72 -4.73
N THR A 283 34.75 -11.15 -3.80
CA THR A 283 34.26 -10.03 -2.99
C THR A 283 34.32 -8.71 -3.75
N GLY A 284 33.30 -7.86 -3.56
CA GLY A 284 33.26 -6.54 -4.17
C GLY A 284 32.13 -5.66 -3.66
N THR A 285 32.33 -4.36 -3.82
CA THR A 285 31.35 -3.30 -3.55
C THR A 285 30.89 -2.66 -4.85
N ARG A 286 29.59 -2.46 -5.00
CA ARG A 286 29.00 -1.65 -6.07
C ARG A 286 28.12 -0.56 -5.47
N VAL A 287 28.39 0.68 -5.86
CA VAL A 287 27.57 1.86 -5.57
C VAL A 287 26.89 2.26 -6.87
N TYR A 288 25.57 2.27 -6.86
CA TYR A 288 24.76 2.60 -8.03
C TYR A 288 24.48 4.11 -8.07
N ALA A 289 24.27 4.65 -9.27
CA ALA A 289 23.98 6.06 -9.47
C ALA A 289 22.68 6.52 -8.77
N ASN A 290 21.75 5.60 -8.52
CA ASN A 290 20.51 5.87 -7.77
C ASN A 290 20.73 6.00 -6.25
N GLY A 291 21.93 5.69 -5.74
CA GLY A 291 22.26 5.71 -4.31
C GLY A 291 22.25 4.33 -3.64
N ASP A 292 21.78 3.27 -4.31
CA ASP A 292 21.88 1.91 -3.79
C ASP A 292 23.36 1.51 -3.63
N ARG A 293 23.64 0.65 -2.66
CA ARG A 293 24.96 0.05 -2.43
C ARG A 293 24.81 -1.43 -2.16
N TYR A 294 25.63 -2.24 -2.82
CA TYR A 294 25.82 -3.64 -2.50
C TYR A 294 27.27 -3.89 -2.11
N GLU A 295 27.48 -4.69 -1.08
CA GLU A 295 28.79 -5.16 -0.64
C GLU A 295 28.68 -6.65 -0.31
N GLY A 296 29.40 -7.49 -1.03
CA GLY A 296 29.26 -8.93 -0.87
C GLY A 296 29.99 -9.72 -1.94
N MET A 297 29.58 -10.99 -2.08
CA MET A 297 30.12 -11.89 -3.10
C MET A 297 29.47 -11.64 -4.48
N TRP A 298 30.26 -11.86 -5.51
CA TRP A 298 29.89 -11.71 -6.91
C TRP A 298 30.29 -12.97 -7.65
N GLU A 299 29.45 -13.38 -8.59
CA GLU A 299 29.77 -14.46 -9.52
C GLU A 299 29.29 -14.07 -10.91
N ASN A 300 30.19 -14.12 -11.90
CA ASN A 300 29.89 -13.81 -13.30
C ASN A 300 29.17 -12.45 -13.49
N GLY A 301 29.53 -11.46 -12.68
CA GLY A 301 28.98 -10.10 -12.73
C GLY A 301 27.63 -9.92 -12.04
N LYS A 302 27.12 -10.93 -11.33
CA LYS A 302 25.87 -10.89 -10.55
C LYS A 302 26.15 -11.03 -9.06
N MET A 303 25.27 -10.48 -8.23
CA MET A 303 25.32 -10.68 -6.77
C MET A 303 25.06 -12.17 -6.48
N HIS A 304 25.92 -12.75 -5.64
CA HIS A 304 25.90 -14.16 -5.27
C HIS A 304 26.39 -14.33 -3.84
N GLY A 305 26.19 -15.49 -3.20
CA GLY A 305 26.69 -15.78 -1.87
C GLY A 305 26.23 -14.78 -0.79
N THR A 306 27.04 -14.55 0.23
CA THR A 306 26.69 -13.60 1.29
C THR A 306 26.92 -12.15 0.86
N GLY A 307 25.99 -11.27 1.20
CA GLY A 307 26.15 -9.84 0.92
C GLY A 307 25.09 -8.95 1.57
N THR A 308 25.45 -7.68 1.70
CA THR A 308 24.63 -6.62 2.26
C THR A 308 24.26 -5.63 1.16
N ARG A 309 22.96 -5.39 0.98
CA ARG A 309 22.44 -4.33 0.11
C ARG A 309 21.76 -3.26 0.93
N VAL A 310 22.20 -2.02 0.78
CA VAL A 310 21.54 -0.82 1.31
C VAL A 310 20.88 -0.11 0.14
N TYR A 311 19.59 0.15 0.23
CA TYR A 311 18.82 0.83 -0.80
C TYR A 311 18.80 2.34 -0.55
N ALA A 312 18.63 3.13 -1.60
CA ALA A 312 18.57 4.58 -1.51
C ALA A 312 17.42 5.10 -0.62
N ASN A 313 16.35 4.31 -0.44
CA ASN A 313 15.24 4.60 0.47
C ASN A 313 15.56 4.33 1.95
N GLY A 314 16.74 3.79 2.27
CA GLY A 314 17.16 3.43 3.62
C GLY A 314 16.85 1.99 4.04
N ASP A 315 16.16 1.21 3.20
CA ASP A 315 15.99 -0.22 3.45
C ASP A 315 17.34 -0.94 3.36
N ARG A 316 17.44 -2.09 4.01
CA ARG A 316 18.67 -2.90 4.03
C ARG A 316 18.34 -4.38 4.03
N TYR A 317 19.06 -5.14 3.22
CA TYR A 317 19.05 -6.60 3.25
C TYR A 317 20.45 -7.10 3.57
N GLU A 318 20.54 -8.08 4.46
CA GLU A 318 21.75 -8.80 4.83
C GLU A 318 21.46 -10.29 4.69
N GLY A 319 22.17 -10.99 3.81
CA GLY A 319 21.90 -12.43 3.65
C GLY A 319 22.47 -13.02 2.38
N MET A 320 21.89 -14.15 1.99
CA MET A 320 22.28 -14.94 0.84
C MET A 320 21.65 -14.41 -0.46
N TRP A 321 22.48 -14.37 -1.51
CA TRP A 321 22.12 -13.94 -2.85
C TRP A 321 22.41 -15.04 -3.87
N GLU A 322 21.56 -15.15 -4.87
CA GLU A 322 21.79 -15.99 -6.03
C GLU A 322 21.27 -15.27 -7.27
N ASN A 323 22.13 -15.09 -8.28
CA ASN A 323 21.75 -14.50 -9.56
C ASN A 323 21.00 -13.16 -9.43
N ASP A 324 21.52 -12.25 -8.60
CA ASP A 324 20.93 -10.92 -8.29
C ASP A 324 19.62 -10.94 -7.48
N LYS A 325 19.16 -12.11 -7.00
CA LYS A 325 17.98 -12.26 -6.15
C LYS A 325 18.38 -12.70 -4.74
N ARG A 326 17.58 -12.29 -3.75
CA ARG A 326 17.67 -12.84 -2.38
C ARG A 326 17.28 -14.31 -2.42
N ASN A 327 18.14 -15.20 -1.92
CA ASN A 327 17.87 -16.64 -1.92
C ASN A 327 18.65 -17.32 -0.79
N GLY A 328 17.99 -18.11 0.06
CA GLY A 328 18.53 -18.62 1.32
C GLY A 328 18.26 -17.70 2.52
N ASP A 329 19.01 -17.88 3.60
CA ASP A 329 18.81 -17.12 4.84
C ASP A 329 19.15 -15.63 4.67
N GLY A 330 18.34 -14.76 5.27
CA GLY A 330 18.67 -13.35 5.38
C GLY A 330 17.71 -12.53 6.24
N THR A 331 18.18 -11.36 6.63
CA THR A 331 17.42 -10.38 7.38
C THR A 331 17.17 -9.16 6.50
N TYR A 332 15.91 -8.73 6.42
CA TYR A 332 15.51 -7.49 5.78
C TYR A 332 15.06 -6.48 6.83
N TYR A 333 15.60 -5.28 6.75
CA TYR A 333 15.28 -4.13 7.55
C TYR A 333 14.62 -3.10 6.65
N TRP A 334 13.35 -2.80 6.92
CA TRP A 334 12.69 -1.69 6.25
C TRP A 334 13.02 -0.39 6.98
N SER A 335 13.19 0.68 6.22
CA SER A 335 13.33 2.05 6.73
C SER A 335 12.18 2.49 7.65
N SER A 336 11.00 1.86 7.53
CA SER A 336 9.84 2.06 8.41
C SER A 336 10.01 1.50 9.83
N GLY A 337 11.03 0.66 10.07
CA GLY A 337 11.25 -0.06 11.33
C GLY A 337 10.75 -1.50 11.33
N GLN A 338 10.02 -1.94 10.29
CA GLN A 338 9.69 -3.35 10.11
C GLN A 338 10.97 -4.18 9.91
N ARG A 339 10.96 -5.44 10.38
CA ARG A 339 12.08 -6.38 10.21
C ARG A 339 11.56 -7.77 9.87
N TYR A 340 12.26 -8.46 8.98
CA TYR A 340 12.02 -9.86 8.66
C TYR A 340 13.34 -10.61 8.79
N ASP A 341 13.29 -11.76 9.43
CA ASP A 341 14.43 -12.65 9.66
C ASP A 341 14.00 -14.07 9.25
N GLY A 342 14.56 -14.61 8.18
CA GLY A 342 14.14 -15.92 7.67
C GLY A 342 14.66 -16.23 6.27
N THR A 343 14.09 -17.25 5.65
CA THR A 343 14.53 -17.70 4.34
C THR A 343 13.87 -16.94 3.18
N TYR A 344 14.61 -16.83 2.08
CA TYR A 344 14.16 -16.26 0.82
C TYR A 344 14.28 -17.27 -0.31
N LYS A 345 13.40 -17.18 -1.30
CA LYS A 345 13.50 -17.91 -2.57
C LYS A 345 13.09 -16.98 -3.70
N ASP A 346 13.94 -16.87 -4.72
CA ASP A 346 13.69 -16.02 -5.89
C ASP A 346 13.29 -14.57 -5.56
N GLY A 347 13.85 -14.03 -4.48
CA GLY A 347 13.58 -12.66 -4.03
C GLY A 347 12.34 -12.49 -3.14
N LYS A 348 11.59 -13.55 -2.83
CA LYS A 348 10.41 -13.52 -1.95
C LYS A 348 10.66 -14.25 -0.63
N ARG A 349 9.96 -13.88 0.43
CA ARG A 349 9.98 -14.62 1.71
C ARG A 349 9.40 -16.02 1.48
N HIS A 350 10.08 -17.02 2.01
CA HIS A 350 9.75 -18.42 1.84
C HIS A 350 10.25 -19.21 3.05
N GLY A 351 9.74 -20.41 3.31
CA GLY A 351 10.21 -21.26 4.43
C GLY A 351 9.97 -20.63 5.80
N GLU A 352 10.81 -20.94 6.78
CA GLU A 352 10.65 -20.41 8.14
C GLU A 352 11.11 -18.95 8.23
N GLY A 353 10.37 -18.14 8.98
CA GLY A 353 10.78 -16.76 9.24
C GLY A 353 9.93 -16.03 10.27
N THR A 354 10.56 -15.02 10.88
CA THR A 354 9.95 -14.09 11.82
C THR A 354 9.83 -12.71 11.20
N CYS A 355 8.62 -12.15 11.19
CA CYS A 355 8.36 -10.76 10.82
C CYS A 355 7.92 -9.97 12.05
N ALA A 356 8.69 -8.93 12.41
CA ALA A 356 8.30 -7.91 13.37
C ALA A 356 7.77 -6.69 12.62
N TYR A 357 6.52 -6.33 12.87
CA TYR A 357 5.82 -5.26 12.17
C TYR A 357 5.96 -3.91 12.90
N VAL A 358 5.69 -2.82 12.17
CA VAL A 358 5.82 -1.44 12.69
C VAL A 358 4.86 -1.19 13.86
N ASP A 359 3.70 -1.83 13.86
CA ASP A 359 2.70 -1.74 14.93
C ASP A 359 3.08 -2.52 16.20
N GLY A 360 4.25 -3.18 16.23
CA GLY A 360 4.68 -4.03 17.33
C GLY A 360 4.13 -5.45 17.30
N SER A 361 3.24 -5.77 16.35
CA SER A 361 2.82 -7.16 16.11
C SER A 361 3.98 -7.99 15.55
N ARG A 362 3.89 -9.31 15.71
CA ARG A 362 4.90 -10.26 15.25
C ARG A 362 4.23 -11.49 14.67
N TYR A 363 4.80 -11.98 13.57
CA TYR A 363 4.52 -13.32 13.06
C TYR A 363 5.79 -14.16 13.09
N GLU A 364 5.68 -15.42 13.48
CA GLU A 364 6.74 -16.43 13.45
C GLU A 364 6.16 -17.73 12.90
N GLY A 365 6.63 -18.17 11.75
CA GLY A 365 6.07 -19.35 11.10
C GLY A 365 6.54 -19.53 9.66
N MET A 366 5.77 -20.32 8.91
CA MET A 366 6.09 -20.64 7.52
C MET A 366 5.61 -19.54 6.56
N TRP A 367 6.39 -19.31 5.52
CA TRP A 367 6.15 -18.34 4.46
C TRP A 367 6.18 -19.03 3.10
N GLU A 368 5.31 -18.59 2.20
CA GLU A 368 5.31 -19.03 0.81
C GLU A 368 4.96 -17.85 -0.09
N ASP A 369 5.86 -17.50 -1.03
CA ASP A 369 5.65 -16.41 -1.98
C ASP A 369 5.21 -15.08 -1.32
N ASP A 370 5.91 -14.68 -0.26
CA ASP A 370 5.62 -13.50 0.56
C ASP A 370 4.35 -13.56 1.43
N LYS A 371 3.66 -14.69 1.50
CA LYS A 371 2.47 -14.86 2.36
C LYS A 371 2.74 -15.79 3.54
N MET A 372 2.05 -15.55 4.66
CA MET A 372 2.01 -16.49 5.78
C MET A 372 1.29 -17.77 5.35
N GLN A 373 1.90 -18.91 5.65
CA GLN A 373 1.47 -20.23 5.21
C GLN A 373 1.75 -21.25 6.32
N GLY A 374 1.19 -22.44 6.24
CA GLY A 374 1.57 -23.56 7.11
C GLY A 374 1.37 -23.25 8.60
N ARG A 375 2.23 -23.78 9.48
CA ARG A 375 2.13 -23.50 10.92
C ARG A 375 2.80 -22.17 11.25
N GLY A 376 2.17 -21.40 12.13
CA GLY A 376 2.76 -20.15 12.62
C GLY A 376 2.01 -19.56 13.81
N VAL A 377 2.70 -18.66 14.49
CA VAL A 377 2.24 -17.90 15.64
C VAL A 377 2.19 -16.42 15.25
N ARG A 378 1.04 -15.77 15.46
CA ARG A 378 0.91 -14.32 15.35
C ARG A 378 0.53 -13.72 16.69
N SER A 379 1.36 -12.81 17.18
CA SER A 379 1.10 -12.00 18.36
C SER A 379 0.76 -10.58 17.90
N TYR A 380 -0.32 -10.01 18.43
CA TYR A 380 -0.79 -8.68 18.08
C TYR A 380 -0.48 -7.66 19.20
N LEU A 381 -0.53 -6.37 18.86
CA LEU A 381 -0.23 -5.28 19.81
C LEU A 381 -1.19 -5.25 21.01
N ASP A 382 -2.44 -5.63 20.80
CA ASP A 382 -3.49 -5.68 21.83
C ASP A 382 -3.32 -6.84 22.83
N GLY A 383 -2.29 -7.68 22.64
CA GLY A 383 -2.02 -8.87 23.46
C GLY A 383 -2.72 -10.13 22.98
N SER A 384 -3.58 -10.04 21.95
CA SER A 384 -4.15 -11.23 21.32
C SER A 384 -3.07 -12.06 20.63
N LYS A 385 -3.29 -13.38 20.57
CA LYS A 385 -2.35 -14.34 19.99
C LYS A 385 -3.11 -15.41 19.24
N TYR A 386 -2.71 -15.69 18.00
CA TYR A 386 -3.12 -16.87 17.26
C TYR A 386 -1.96 -17.83 17.07
N GLU A 387 -2.20 -19.11 17.27
CA GLU A 387 -1.25 -20.19 17.05
C GLU A 387 -1.97 -21.32 16.30
N GLY A 388 -1.55 -21.59 15.07
CA GLY A 388 -2.25 -22.58 14.24
C GLY A 388 -1.78 -22.60 12.80
N LEU A 389 -2.64 -23.15 11.95
CA LEU A 389 -2.41 -23.18 10.51
C LEU A 389 -2.80 -21.84 9.86
N TRP A 390 -2.05 -21.48 8.82
CA TRP A 390 -2.18 -20.29 8.00
C TRP A 390 -2.25 -20.71 6.54
N LYS A 391 -3.05 -19.98 5.77
CA LYS A 391 -3.13 -20.15 4.32
C LYS A 391 -3.38 -18.80 3.67
N ASP A 392 -2.50 -18.39 2.75
CA ASP A 392 -2.64 -17.14 2.00
C ASP A 392 -2.90 -15.91 2.92
N ASP A 393 -2.12 -15.78 3.98
CA ASP A 393 -2.24 -14.73 5.02
C ASP A 393 -3.47 -14.83 5.96
N CYS A 394 -4.35 -15.81 5.77
CA CYS A 394 -5.53 -16.03 6.62
C CYS A 394 -5.32 -17.19 7.61
N ARG A 395 -5.96 -17.10 8.79
CA ARG A 395 -6.09 -18.25 9.71
C ARG A 395 -6.90 -19.35 9.04
N HIS A 396 -6.40 -20.58 9.12
CA HIS A 396 -6.99 -21.72 8.45
C HIS A 396 -6.74 -23.01 9.25
N GLY A 397 -7.51 -24.07 9.01
CA GLY A 397 -7.31 -25.37 9.66
C GLY A 397 -7.43 -25.32 11.18
N MET A 398 -6.73 -26.20 11.89
CA MET A 398 -6.74 -26.21 13.37
C MET A 398 -5.87 -25.07 13.93
N GLY A 399 -6.40 -24.36 14.92
CA GLY A 399 -5.67 -23.29 15.61
C GLY A 399 -6.31 -22.86 16.92
N VAL A 400 -5.51 -22.17 17.73
CA VAL A 400 -5.88 -21.58 19.02
C VAL A 400 -5.75 -20.07 18.92
N CYS A 401 -6.80 -19.33 19.26
CA CYS A 401 -6.78 -17.88 19.36
C CYS A 401 -7.11 -17.48 20.79
N VAL A 402 -6.21 -16.73 21.44
CA VAL A 402 -6.43 -16.05 22.72
C VAL A 402 -6.64 -14.58 22.41
N TYR A 403 -7.75 -14.01 22.86
CA TYR A 403 -8.12 -12.63 22.57
C TYR A 403 -7.71 -11.70 23.72
N GLN A 404 -7.71 -10.39 23.46
CA GLN A 404 -7.35 -9.36 24.44
C GLN A 404 -8.23 -9.41 25.70
N ASP A 405 -9.50 -9.75 25.55
CA ASP A 405 -10.45 -9.85 26.66
C ASP A 405 -10.23 -11.09 27.54
N GLY A 406 -9.33 -12.00 27.17
CA GLY A 406 -9.06 -13.26 27.86
C GLY A 406 -9.94 -14.42 27.41
N THR A 407 -10.88 -14.20 26.50
CA THR A 407 -11.59 -15.30 25.83
C THR A 407 -10.62 -16.08 24.95
N ARG A 408 -10.93 -17.36 24.71
CA ARG A 408 -10.13 -18.18 23.80
C ARG A 408 -10.98 -19.11 22.95
N TYR A 409 -10.55 -19.33 21.71
CA TYR A 409 -11.12 -20.32 20.81
C TYR A 409 -10.07 -21.35 20.43
N GLU A 410 -10.46 -22.62 20.46
CA GLU A 410 -9.63 -23.76 20.07
C GLU A 410 -10.42 -24.60 19.07
N GLY A 411 -10.01 -24.63 17.80
CA GLY A 411 -10.77 -25.39 16.80
C GLY A 411 -10.41 -25.09 15.36
N MET A 412 -11.35 -25.42 14.47
CA MET A 412 -11.22 -25.22 13.03
C MET A 412 -11.46 -23.76 12.63
N TRP A 413 -10.64 -23.31 11.68
CA TRP A 413 -10.65 -22.00 11.06
C TRP A 413 -10.73 -22.14 9.54
N ASN A 414 -11.43 -21.21 8.89
CA ASN A 414 -11.50 -21.14 7.43
C ASN A 414 -11.55 -19.68 7.01
N ASN A 415 -10.46 -19.19 6.38
CA ASN A 415 -10.34 -17.82 5.89
C ASN A 415 -10.66 -16.80 6.99
N ASP A 416 -9.99 -16.92 8.14
CA ASP A 416 -10.17 -16.10 9.34
C ASP A 416 -11.46 -16.27 10.14
N TYR A 417 -12.43 -17.05 9.65
CA TYR A 417 -13.65 -17.36 10.39
C TYR A 417 -13.53 -18.67 11.17
N ARG A 418 -14.14 -18.74 12.36
CA ARG A 418 -14.39 -20.02 13.03
C ARG A 418 -15.42 -20.82 12.23
N ASP A 419 -14.99 -21.95 11.68
CA ASP A 419 -15.80 -22.77 10.78
C ASP A 419 -15.42 -24.24 10.95
N GLY A 420 -16.37 -25.07 11.39
CA GLY A 420 -16.15 -26.47 11.74
C GLY A 420 -16.21 -26.72 13.25
N LYS A 421 -15.56 -27.79 13.72
CA LYS A 421 -15.56 -28.17 15.15
C LYS A 421 -14.62 -27.27 15.96
N GLY A 422 -15.07 -26.81 17.12
CA GLY A 422 -14.23 -26.05 18.03
C GLY A 422 -14.88 -25.79 19.39
N THR A 423 -14.04 -25.35 20.32
CA THR A 423 -14.43 -24.96 21.68
C THR A 423 -14.11 -23.49 21.90
N TYR A 424 -15.10 -22.73 22.38
CA TYR A 424 -14.91 -21.35 22.80
C TYR A 424 -15.06 -21.26 24.31
N PHE A 425 -14.09 -20.63 24.97
CA PHE A 425 -14.05 -20.40 26.40
C PHE A 425 -14.23 -18.91 26.66
N TYR A 426 -15.21 -18.59 27.50
CA TYR A 426 -15.56 -17.23 27.88
C TYR A 426 -14.89 -16.87 29.22
N THR A 427 -14.80 -15.57 29.49
CA THR A 427 -14.17 -15.04 30.71
C THR A 427 -14.97 -15.30 31.99
N ASP A 428 -16.28 -15.49 31.86
CA ASP A 428 -17.17 -15.86 32.96
C ASP A 428 -17.05 -17.35 33.36
N GLY A 429 -16.19 -18.12 32.68
CA GLY A 429 -16.02 -19.56 32.88
C GLY A 429 -17.00 -20.42 32.06
N SER A 430 -17.95 -19.81 31.34
CA SER A 430 -18.78 -20.53 30.39
C SER A 430 -17.96 -21.02 29.20
N ARG A 431 -18.45 -22.06 28.52
CA ARG A 431 -17.82 -22.54 27.29
C ARG A 431 -18.82 -23.21 26.35
N HIS A 432 -18.55 -23.12 25.06
CA HIS A 432 -19.29 -23.82 24.02
C HIS A 432 -18.38 -24.80 23.30
N GLU A 433 -18.75 -26.08 23.29
CA GLU A 433 -18.09 -27.16 22.56
C GLU A 433 -19.00 -27.62 21.43
N GLY A 434 -18.65 -27.38 20.16
CA GLY A 434 -19.54 -27.76 19.08
C GLY A 434 -19.11 -27.33 17.69
N MET A 435 -20.08 -27.30 16.80
CA MET A 435 -19.93 -26.84 15.43
C MET A 435 -20.06 -25.30 15.36
N TRP A 436 -19.27 -24.72 14.46
CA TRP A 436 -19.19 -23.29 14.18
C TRP A 436 -19.35 -23.05 12.69
N LYS A 437 -19.95 -21.93 12.32
CA LYS A 437 -20.02 -21.48 10.95
C LYS A 437 -20.01 -19.96 10.91
N ASP A 438 -19.09 -19.39 10.13
CA ASP A 438 -18.96 -17.94 9.93
C ASP A 438 -18.97 -17.18 11.26
N ASP A 439 -18.14 -17.64 12.22
CA ASP A 439 -18.01 -17.10 13.58
C ASP A 439 -19.19 -17.30 14.55
N CYS A 440 -20.28 -17.90 14.10
CA CYS A 440 -21.44 -18.21 14.93
C CYS A 440 -21.49 -19.69 15.35
N ARG A 441 -22.06 -19.96 16.53
CA ARG A 441 -22.45 -21.33 16.91
C ARG A 441 -23.51 -21.84 15.92
N HIS A 442 -23.28 -23.02 15.36
CA HIS A 442 -24.13 -23.59 14.32
C HIS A 442 -24.10 -25.11 14.39
N GLY A 443 -25.20 -25.81 14.10
CA GLY A 443 -25.23 -27.28 14.14
C GLY A 443 -25.19 -27.84 15.56
N LYS A 444 -24.67 -29.06 15.75
CA LYS A 444 -24.66 -29.72 17.07
C LYS A 444 -23.60 -29.09 17.99
N GLY A 445 -23.96 -28.85 19.24
CA GLY A 445 -23.04 -28.35 20.27
C GLY A 445 -23.57 -28.43 21.70
N THR A 446 -22.65 -28.36 22.65
CA THR A 446 -22.92 -28.33 24.08
C THR A 446 -22.40 -27.01 24.66
N TYR A 447 -23.26 -26.28 25.35
CA TYR A 447 -22.91 -25.07 26.09
C TYR A 447 -22.95 -25.35 27.59
N PHE A 448 -21.87 -25.00 28.27
CA PHE A 448 -21.72 -25.03 29.72
C PHE A 448 -21.74 -23.58 30.20
N TYR A 449 -22.80 -23.19 30.90
CA TYR A 449 -22.95 -21.85 31.44
C TYR A 449 -22.19 -21.70 32.76
N ALA A 450 -21.84 -20.46 33.11
CA ALA A 450 -21.12 -20.14 34.34
C ALA A 450 -21.92 -20.49 35.61
N ASP A 451 -23.25 -20.46 35.54
CA ASP A 451 -24.16 -20.83 36.63
C ASP A 451 -24.24 -22.35 36.87
N GLY A 452 -23.63 -23.17 35.99
CA GLY A 452 -23.72 -24.64 36.02
C GLY A 452 -24.79 -25.22 35.10
N THR A 453 -25.61 -24.40 34.45
CA THR A 453 -26.55 -24.85 33.41
C THR A 453 -25.77 -25.52 32.28
N ARG A 454 -26.32 -26.61 31.73
CA ARG A 454 -25.78 -27.29 30.55
C ARG A 454 -26.86 -27.45 29.50
N HIS A 455 -26.59 -26.97 28.29
CA HIS A 455 -27.45 -27.18 27.12
C HIS A 455 -26.73 -28.00 26.06
N GLU A 456 -27.30 -29.12 25.63
CA GLU A 456 -26.81 -29.96 24.54
C GLU A 456 -27.87 -30.02 23.45
N GLY A 457 -27.57 -29.55 22.24
CA GLY A 457 -28.59 -29.44 21.20
C GLY A 457 -28.08 -28.88 19.87
N MET A 458 -29.04 -28.48 19.04
CA MET A 458 -28.78 -27.80 17.78
C MET A 458 -28.71 -26.27 17.98
N TRP A 459 -27.82 -25.65 17.23
CA TRP A 459 -27.56 -24.22 17.24
C TRP A 459 -27.73 -23.65 15.83
N LYS A 460 -28.19 -22.41 15.75
CA LYS A 460 -28.25 -21.67 14.49
C LYS A 460 -28.00 -20.20 14.79
N ASN A 461 -26.93 -19.66 14.21
CA ASN A 461 -26.57 -18.23 14.31
C ASN A 461 -26.58 -17.76 15.78
N ASP A 462 -25.85 -18.48 16.64
CA ASP A 462 -25.73 -18.20 18.08
C ASP A 462 -26.99 -18.40 18.93
N THR A 463 -28.08 -18.90 18.37
CA THR A 463 -29.29 -19.24 19.12
C THR A 463 -29.52 -20.75 19.22
N ARG A 464 -30.10 -21.19 20.35
CA ARG A 464 -30.60 -22.56 20.50
C ARG A 464 -31.77 -22.75 19.53
N HIS A 465 -31.70 -23.79 18.73
CA HIS A 465 -32.70 -24.09 17.70
C HIS A 465 -32.87 -25.61 17.60
N GLY A 466 -34.01 -26.11 17.13
CA GLY A 466 -34.20 -27.56 16.89
C GLY A 466 -34.22 -28.38 18.17
N GLY A 467 -33.86 -29.66 18.10
CA GLY A 467 -33.88 -30.54 19.28
C GLY A 467 -32.71 -30.28 20.23
N GLY A 468 -32.98 -30.24 21.54
CA GLY A 468 -31.96 -30.09 22.57
C GLY A 468 -32.43 -30.44 23.97
N THR A 469 -31.47 -30.70 24.86
CA THR A 469 -31.66 -30.96 26.29
C THR A 469 -30.96 -29.88 27.10
N CYS A 470 -31.66 -29.26 28.05
CA CYS A 470 -31.12 -28.31 29.00
C CYS A 470 -31.28 -28.88 30.41
N VAL A 471 -30.20 -28.88 31.19
CA VAL A 471 -30.15 -29.26 32.60
C VAL A 471 -29.69 -28.05 33.38
N TYR A 472 -30.47 -27.64 34.38
CA TYR A 472 -30.22 -26.48 35.22
C TYR A 472 -29.58 -26.90 36.55
N PRO A 473 -28.97 -25.98 37.32
CA PRO A 473 -28.30 -26.29 38.59
C PRO A 473 -29.23 -26.86 39.67
N ASP A 474 -30.51 -26.50 39.63
CA ASP A 474 -31.57 -27.01 40.51
C ASP A 474 -32.11 -28.39 40.10
N ASN A 475 -31.45 -29.05 39.15
CA ASN A 475 -31.87 -30.31 38.50
C ASN A 475 -33.15 -30.21 37.66
N MET A 476 -33.69 -29.00 37.42
CA MET A 476 -34.70 -28.83 36.38
C MET A 476 -34.11 -29.32 35.05
N ARG A 477 -34.91 -30.04 34.27
CA ARG A 477 -34.48 -30.58 32.98
C ARG A 477 -35.56 -30.41 31.93
N TYR A 478 -35.20 -29.76 30.83
CA TYR A 478 -36.03 -29.70 29.63
C TYR A 478 -35.39 -30.51 28.51
N LYS A 479 -36.16 -31.36 27.84
CA LYS A 479 -35.77 -32.06 26.61
C LYS A 479 -36.86 -31.86 25.57
N GLY A 480 -36.54 -31.17 24.47
CA GLY A 480 -37.54 -30.84 23.47
C GLY A 480 -37.02 -29.95 22.36
N MET A 481 -37.96 -29.35 21.66
CA MET A 481 -37.69 -28.43 20.57
C MET A 481 -37.41 -27.01 21.09
N TRP A 482 -36.55 -26.28 20.38
CA TRP A 482 -36.10 -24.92 20.64
C TRP A 482 -36.23 -24.06 19.38
N ARG A 483 -36.50 -22.77 19.55
CA ARG A 483 -36.47 -21.77 18.48
C ARG A 483 -36.01 -20.44 19.07
N ASP A 484 -34.97 -19.86 18.49
CA ASP A 484 -34.45 -18.54 18.86
C ASP A 484 -34.25 -18.38 20.37
N ASN A 485 -33.63 -19.38 21.00
CA ASN A 485 -33.40 -19.52 22.44
C ASN A 485 -34.62 -19.85 23.31
N CYS A 486 -35.84 -19.89 22.79
CA CYS A 486 -37.04 -20.25 23.56
C CYS A 486 -37.42 -21.72 23.39
N ARG A 487 -38.01 -22.32 24.43
CA ARG A 487 -38.70 -23.61 24.32
C ARG A 487 -39.89 -23.44 23.39
N HIS A 488 -39.98 -24.29 22.37
CA HIS A 488 -41.00 -24.17 21.32
C HIS A 488 -41.27 -25.53 20.70
N GLY A 489 -42.50 -25.87 20.35
CA GLY A 489 -42.87 -27.19 19.82
C GLY A 489 -42.96 -28.27 20.90
N MET A 490 -42.83 -29.54 20.53
CA MET A 490 -42.95 -30.64 21.50
C MET A 490 -41.77 -30.71 22.45
N GLY A 491 -42.03 -30.89 23.75
CA GLY A 491 -40.99 -31.05 24.75
C GLY A 491 -41.48 -31.59 26.09
N THR A 492 -40.55 -32.16 26.85
CA THR A 492 -40.73 -32.65 28.21
C THR A 492 -39.92 -31.81 29.18
N CYS A 493 -40.55 -31.28 30.22
CA CYS A 493 -39.90 -30.58 31.32
C CYS A 493 -40.11 -31.36 32.62
N VAL A 494 -39.04 -31.60 33.36
CA VAL A 494 -39.06 -32.13 34.73
C VAL A 494 -38.56 -31.01 35.64
N TYR A 495 -39.38 -30.60 36.58
CA TYR A 495 -39.11 -29.52 37.52
C TYR A 495 -38.45 -30.07 38.81
N PRO A 496 -37.81 -29.22 39.62
CA PRO A 496 -37.11 -29.65 40.84
C PRO A 496 -38.02 -30.31 41.89
N ASP A 497 -39.30 -29.91 41.92
CA ASP A 497 -40.32 -30.48 42.81
C ASP A 497 -40.78 -31.89 42.40
N GLY A 498 -40.35 -32.39 41.22
CA GLY A 498 -40.79 -33.65 40.64
C GLY A 498 -41.95 -33.51 39.64
N THR A 499 -42.52 -32.31 39.48
CA THR A 499 -43.54 -32.04 38.46
C THR A 499 -42.97 -32.35 37.09
N ARG A 500 -43.74 -33.04 36.24
CA ARG A 500 -43.38 -33.34 34.86
C ARG A 500 -44.43 -32.85 33.91
N TYR A 501 -44.05 -31.99 32.97
CA TYR A 501 -44.89 -31.59 31.84
C TYR A 501 -44.37 -32.21 30.54
N GLU A 502 -45.28 -32.71 29.71
CA GLU A 502 -45.01 -33.21 28.36
C GLU A 502 -46.10 -32.70 27.41
N GLY A 503 -45.71 -31.88 26.43
CA GLY A 503 -46.67 -31.24 25.53
C GLY A 503 -46.05 -30.20 24.62
N VAL A 504 -46.91 -29.36 24.04
CA VAL A 504 -46.49 -28.28 23.17
C VAL A 504 -46.01 -27.08 24.00
N TRP A 505 -44.92 -26.47 23.54
CA TRP A 505 -44.35 -25.24 24.08
C TRP A 505 -44.45 -24.14 23.03
N LYS A 506 -44.66 -22.92 23.48
CA LYS A 506 -44.58 -21.72 22.64
C LYS A 506 -43.93 -20.62 23.46
N ASP A 507 -42.78 -20.15 22.99
CA ASP A 507 -42.06 -19.00 23.53
C ASP A 507 -41.91 -19.10 25.06
N ASP A 508 -41.35 -20.23 25.48
CA ASP A 508 -41.12 -20.63 26.88
C ASP A 508 -42.35 -20.92 27.73
N SER A 509 -43.55 -20.88 27.16
CA SER A 509 -44.79 -21.21 27.87
C SER A 509 -45.38 -22.54 27.44
N ARG A 510 -45.97 -23.28 28.40
CA ARG A 510 -46.81 -24.45 28.10
C ARG A 510 -48.00 -23.97 27.27
N HIS A 511 -48.25 -24.63 26.15
CA HIS A 511 -49.25 -24.22 25.18
C HIS A 511 -49.85 -25.45 24.49
N GLY A 512 -51.01 -25.33 23.85
CA GLY A 512 -51.62 -26.44 23.08
C GLY A 512 -51.89 -27.69 23.95
N MET A 513 -51.93 -28.87 23.32
CA MET A 513 -52.16 -30.12 24.06
C MET A 513 -50.94 -30.54 24.87
N GLY A 514 -51.16 -30.93 26.13
CA GLY A 514 -50.10 -31.42 27.01
C GLY A 514 -50.62 -32.17 28.24
N THR A 515 -49.72 -32.96 28.84
CA THR A 515 -49.94 -33.69 30.08
C THR A 515 -48.99 -33.17 31.16
N CYS A 516 -49.52 -32.77 32.31
CA CYS A 516 -48.74 -32.41 33.50
C CYS A 516 -49.01 -33.45 34.59
N VAL A 517 -47.97 -34.02 35.18
CA VAL A 517 -48.02 -34.93 36.33
C VAL A 517 -47.35 -34.22 37.49
N TYR A 518 -48.05 -34.07 38.59
CA TYR A 518 -47.59 -33.37 39.79
C TYR A 518 -47.01 -34.38 40.81
N PRO A 519 -46.25 -33.91 41.82
CA PRO A 519 -45.56 -34.78 42.77
C PRO A 519 -46.51 -35.58 43.66
N ASP A 520 -47.71 -35.05 43.91
CA ASP A 520 -48.78 -35.72 44.67
C ASP A 520 -49.47 -36.86 43.88
N GLY A 521 -49.13 -37.04 42.60
CA GLY A 521 -49.74 -38.03 41.71
C GLY A 521 -50.94 -37.50 40.93
N THR A 522 -51.42 -36.28 41.20
CA THR A 522 -52.42 -35.64 40.36
C THR A 522 -51.86 -35.44 38.95
N ARG A 523 -52.71 -35.54 37.93
CA ARG A 523 -52.29 -35.29 36.54
C ARG A 523 -53.36 -34.58 35.74
N TYR A 524 -52.97 -33.58 34.97
CA TYR A 524 -53.84 -32.91 34.02
C TYR A 524 -53.45 -33.31 32.59
N LYS A 525 -54.42 -33.67 31.76
CA LYS A 525 -54.25 -33.90 30.32
C LYS A 525 -55.26 -33.05 29.56
N GLY A 526 -54.77 -32.08 28.79
CA GLY A 526 -55.67 -31.16 28.10
C GLY A 526 -54.95 -30.03 27.39
N MET A 527 -55.72 -29.01 27.03
CA MET A 527 -55.22 -27.80 26.39
C MET A 527 -54.55 -26.85 27.42
N TRP A 528 -53.51 -26.16 26.97
CA TRP A 528 -52.73 -25.20 27.73
C TRP A 528 -52.63 -23.89 26.96
N ARG A 529 -52.59 -22.78 27.68
CA ARG A 529 -52.30 -21.45 27.13
C ARG A 529 -51.52 -20.66 28.15
N ASP A 530 -50.35 -20.19 27.75
CA ASP A 530 -49.50 -19.29 28.53
C ASP A 530 -49.25 -19.79 29.96
N ASN A 531 -48.93 -21.08 30.06
CA ASN A 531 -48.71 -21.83 31.30
C ASN A 531 -49.95 -22.19 32.12
N CYS A 532 -51.16 -21.77 31.73
CA CYS A 532 -52.40 -22.12 32.40
C CYS A 532 -53.15 -23.24 31.68
N ARG A 533 -53.88 -24.07 32.44
CA ARG A 533 -54.89 -24.98 31.87
C ARG A 533 -55.96 -24.15 31.17
N HIS A 534 -56.29 -24.53 29.94
CA HIS A 534 -57.20 -23.78 29.10
C HIS A 534 -57.95 -24.73 28.16
N GLY A 535 -59.14 -24.40 27.65
CA GLY A 535 -59.90 -25.26 26.73
C GLY A 535 -60.26 -26.62 27.31
N LYS A 536 -60.50 -27.62 26.44
CA LYS A 536 -60.91 -28.96 26.89
C LYS A 536 -59.76 -29.71 27.58
N GLY A 537 -60.03 -30.30 28.75
CA GLY A 537 -59.05 -31.11 29.47
C GLY A 537 -59.65 -31.97 30.59
N ILE A 538 -58.86 -32.93 31.06
CA ILE A 538 -59.20 -33.86 32.15
C ILE A 538 -58.15 -33.75 33.25
N LEU A 539 -58.58 -33.41 34.47
CA LEU A 539 -57.78 -33.50 35.69
C LEU A 539 -58.07 -34.82 36.39
N PHE A 540 -57.06 -35.62 36.66
CA PHE A 540 -57.14 -36.86 37.43
C PHE A 540 -56.60 -36.57 38.84
N HIS A 541 -57.42 -36.85 39.84
CA HIS A 541 -57.06 -36.70 41.25
C HIS A 541 -56.44 -37.99 41.80
N VAL A 542 -55.78 -37.86 42.96
CA VAL A 542 -55.08 -38.98 43.62
C VAL A 542 -56.06 -40.08 44.07
N ASP A 543 -57.29 -39.70 44.42
CA ASP A 543 -58.37 -40.61 44.83
C ASP A 543 -58.99 -41.41 43.67
N GLY A 544 -58.53 -41.17 42.43
CA GLY A 544 -59.03 -41.82 41.22
C GLY A 544 -60.21 -41.11 40.56
N THR A 545 -60.74 -40.04 41.16
CA THR A 545 -61.76 -39.20 40.54
C THR A 545 -61.17 -38.41 39.36
N ARG A 546 -62.03 -37.98 38.42
CA ARG A 546 -61.62 -37.19 37.26
C ARG A 546 -62.59 -36.05 36.98
N ASP A 547 -62.04 -34.86 36.74
CA ASP A 547 -62.77 -33.67 36.28
C ASP A 547 -62.50 -33.46 34.79
N GLU A 548 -63.45 -33.80 33.93
CA GLU A 548 -63.42 -33.47 32.49
C GLU A 548 -64.27 -32.22 32.24
N GLY A 549 -63.76 -31.26 31.49
CA GLY A 549 -64.52 -30.05 31.15
C GLY A 549 -63.71 -28.99 30.41
N MET A 550 -64.30 -27.80 30.30
CA MET A 550 -63.63 -26.60 29.79
C MET A 550 -62.85 -25.91 30.91
N TRP A 551 -61.66 -25.43 30.58
CA TRP A 551 -60.76 -24.73 31.49
C TRP A 551 -60.48 -23.33 30.97
N LYS A 552 -60.36 -22.35 31.88
CA LYS A 552 -59.92 -21.00 31.56
C LYS A 552 -59.06 -20.48 32.70
N ASP A 553 -57.79 -20.20 32.38
CA ASP A 553 -56.81 -19.62 33.29
C ASP A 553 -56.73 -20.40 34.61
N ASP A 554 -56.50 -21.71 34.48
CA ASP A 554 -56.44 -22.70 35.57
C ASP A 554 -57.73 -22.96 36.34
N LYS A 555 -58.84 -22.31 35.99
CA LYS A 555 -60.15 -22.55 36.60
C LYS A 555 -60.98 -23.45 35.69
N ARG A 556 -61.65 -24.45 36.27
CA ARG A 556 -62.69 -25.22 35.58
C ARG A 556 -63.84 -24.26 35.33
N GLU A 557 -64.23 -24.07 34.07
CA GLU A 557 -65.50 -23.44 33.77
C GLU A 557 -66.58 -24.38 34.29
N VAL A 558 -67.40 -23.88 35.20
CA VAL A 558 -68.59 -24.59 35.62
C VAL A 558 -69.53 -24.53 34.43
N ASP A 559 -69.80 -25.67 33.81
CA ASP A 559 -70.97 -25.76 32.96
C ASP A 559 -72.14 -25.23 33.79
N ALA A 560 -72.99 -24.39 33.20
CA ALA A 560 -74.28 -24.04 33.78
C ALA A 560 -75.20 -25.27 33.74
N THR A 561 -74.76 -26.35 34.39
CA THR A 561 -75.58 -27.50 34.72
C THR A 561 -76.00 -27.30 36.16
N CYS A 562 -77.30 -27.10 36.33
CA CYS A 562 -77.98 -27.44 37.56
C CYS A 562 -77.75 -28.93 37.83
N ASP A 563 -76.62 -29.25 38.46
CA ASP A 563 -76.41 -30.57 39.03
C ASP A 563 -77.41 -30.73 40.18
N SER A 564 -78.23 -31.77 40.09
CA SER A 564 -78.58 -32.54 41.27
C SER A 564 -78.20 -33.98 41.00
N PRO A 565 -77.38 -34.55 41.89
CA PRO A 565 -77.82 -35.71 42.63
C PRO A 565 -77.97 -35.37 44.11
N ILE A 566 -79.11 -35.78 44.65
CA ILE A 566 -79.47 -35.75 46.06
C ILE A 566 -78.46 -36.60 46.87
N GLY A 567 -77.82 -35.97 47.86
CA GLY A 567 -77.08 -36.59 48.96
C GLY A 567 -77.26 -35.73 50.22
N PRO A 568 -77.43 -36.31 51.43
CA PRO A 568 -78.11 -35.63 52.52
C PRO A 568 -77.21 -34.61 53.21
N GLY A 569 -77.54 -33.32 53.06
CA GLY A 569 -76.85 -32.27 53.80
C GLY A 569 -77.02 -30.87 53.23
N ASN A 570 -78.20 -30.27 53.44
CA ASN A 570 -78.48 -28.83 53.52
C ASN A 570 -77.60 -27.85 52.73
N LYS A 571 -78.17 -27.27 51.66
CA LYS A 571 -78.70 -25.89 51.66
C LYS A 571 -79.61 -25.67 50.44
N SER A 572 -80.85 -25.30 50.73
CA SER A 572 -81.91 -24.98 49.79
C SER A 572 -81.59 -23.73 48.94
N ILE A 573 -81.77 -23.83 47.63
CA ILE A 573 -82.05 -22.68 46.76
C ILE A 573 -83.59 -22.58 46.72
N GLY A 574 -84.12 -21.41 47.07
CA GLY A 574 -85.56 -21.19 47.30
C GLY A 574 -86.43 -21.32 46.03
N PRO A 575 -87.76 -21.43 46.19
CA PRO A 575 -88.71 -21.81 45.14
C PRO A 575 -89.08 -20.71 44.12
N ASN A 576 -88.29 -19.64 43.96
CA ASN A 576 -88.71 -18.43 43.23
C ASN A 576 -87.71 -17.89 42.18
N ILE A 577 -86.81 -18.71 41.63
CA ILE A 577 -85.92 -18.26 40.53
C ILE A 577 -86.41 -18.88 39.22
N MET A 578 -87.07 -18.08 38.39
CA MET A 578 -87.54 -18.50 37.06
C MET A 578 -86.45 -18.32 36.00
N ARG A 579 -86.31 -19.25 35.05
CA ARG A 579 -85.37 -19.14 33.91
C ARG A 579 -85.73 -17.94 33.04
N HIS A 580 -84.75 -17.07 32.77
CA HIS A 580 -84.88 -15.91 31.88
C HIS A 580 -83.58 -15.73 31.07
N GLY A 581 -83.65 -15.51 29.76
CA GLY A 581 -82.49 -15.42 28.85
C GLY A 581 -82.21 -16.69 28.05
N MET A 582 -81.06 -16.77 27.36
CA MET A 582 -80.67 -17.97 26.59
C MET A 582 -80.25 -19.11 27.52
N GLY A 583 -80.74 -20.32 27.26
CA GLY A 583 -80.40 -21.50 28.05
C GLY A 583 -80.88 -22.81 27.44
N THR A 584 -80.37 -23.91 27.98
CA THR A 584 -80.71 -25.27 27.55
C THR A 584 -81.48 -26.00 28.65
N CYS A 585 -82.58 -26.67 28.30
CA CYS A 585 -83.35 -27.53 29.21
C CYS A 585 -83.40 -28.95 28.67
N TYR A 586 -83.18 -29.92 29.55
CA TYR A 586 -83.39 -31.33 29.29
C TYR A 586 -84.68 -31.75 30.01
N TYR A 587 -85.62 -32.32 29.28
CA TYR A 587 -86.88 -32.81 29.82
C TYR A 587 -86.75 -34.31 30.21
N PRO A 588 -87.49 -34.78 31.22
CA PRO A 588 -87.46 -36.19 31.65
C PRO A 588 -87.86 -37.18 30.55
N ASP A 589 -88.64 -36.73 29.56
CA ASP A 589 -89.04 -37.52 28.38
C ASP A 589 -87.93 -37.63 27.32
N GLY A 590 -86.72 -37.11 27.63
CA GLY A 590 -85.53 -37.14 26.80
C GLY A 590 -85.47 -36.04 25.73
N LYS A 591 -86.45 -35.13 25.67
CA LYS A 591 -86.37 -33.95 24.80
C LYS A 591 -85.36 -32.95 25.34
N ARG A 592 -84.76 -32.17 24.45
CA ARG A 592 -83.85 -31.06 24.81
C ARG A 592 -84.27 -29.79 24.08
N TYR A 593 -84.46 -28.69 24.80
CA TYR A 593 -84.64 -27.38 24.19
C TYR A 593 -83.41 -26.51 24.40
N GLU A 594 -82.94 -25.85 23.34
CA GLU A 594 -81.87 -24.88 23.34
C GLU A 594 -82.39 -23.56 22.78
N GLY A 595 -82.53 -22.53 23.60
CA GLY A 595 -83.08 -21.27 23.13
C GLY A 595 -83.36 -20.27 24.23
N MET A 596 -84.14 -19.26 23.90
CA MET A 596 -84.45 -18.19 24.82
C MET A 596 -85.62 -18.59 25.75
N TRP A 597 -85.56 -18.10 26.98
CA TRP A 597 -86.48 -18.38 28.09
C TRP A 597 -86.97 -17.06 28.69
N LYS A 598 -88.22 -17.05 29.14
CA LYS A 598 -88.81 -15.97 29.93
C LYS A 598 -89.73 -16.60 30.97
N GLU A 599 -89.45 -16.36 32.25
CA GLU A 599 -90.26 -16.84 33.37
C GLU A 599 -90.52 -18.37 33.30
N ASP A 600 -89.44 -19.16 33.11
CA ASP A 600 -89.47 -20.62 32.99
C ASP A 600 -90.17 -21.22 31.76
N ARG A 601 -90.69 -20.38 30.85
CA ARG A 601 -91.29 -20.80 29.59
C ARG A 601 -90.37 -20.53 28.40
N ARG A 602 -90.42 -21.39 27.38
CA ARG A 602 -89.71 -21.17 26.10
C ARG A 602 -90.26 -19.90 25.44
N HIS A 603 -89.37 -18.99 25.07
CA HIS A 603 -89.73 -17.68 24.54
C HIS A 603 -88.67 -17.17 23.56
N GLY A 604 -89.04 -16.53 22.45
CA GLY A 604 -88.10 -16.10 21.41
C GLY A 604 -87.57 -17.27 20.58
N LYS A 605 -86.47 -17.08 19.85
CA LYS A 605 -85.92 -18.12 18.96
C LYS A 605 -85.30 -19.27 19.77
N GLY A 606 -85.59 -20.50 19.34
CA GLY A 606 -85.07 -21.70 20.00
C GLY A 606 -85.25 -22.97 19.18
N THR A 607 -84.52 -24.00 19.58
CA THR A 607 -84.45 -25.29 18.91
C THR A 607 -84.81 -26.41 19.88
N CYS A 608 -85.81 -27.22 19.53
CA CYS A 608 -86.20 -28.41 20.28
C CYS A 608 -85.66 -29.67 19.59
N PHE A 609 -85.03 -30.56 20.35
CA PHE A 609 -84.53 -31.85 19.92
C PHE A 609 -85.40 -32.93 20.58
N TYR A 610 -86.01 -33.79 19.76
CA TYR A 610 -86.88 -34.87 20.19
C TYR A 610 -86.11 -36.19 20.26
N THR A 611 -86.59 -37.12 21.08
CA THR A 611 -85.93 -38.43 21.31
C THR A 611 -85.90 -39.33 20.09
N ASN A 612 -86.80 -39.13 19.14
CA ASN A 612 -86.80 -39.80 17.83
C ASN A 612 -85.77 -39.21 16.84
N GLY A 613 -84.94 -38.26 17.29
CA GLY A 613 -83.92 -37.60 16.47
C GLY A 613 -84.42 -36.42 15.64
N VAL A 614 -85.72 -36.10 15.69
CA VAL A 614 -86.28 -34.93 15.02
C VAL A 614 -85.82 -33.65 15.73
N ARG A 615 -85.52 -32.59 14.96
CA ARG A 615 -85.19 -31.26 15.47
C ARG A 615 -86.18 -30.23 14.94
N CYS A 616 -86.76 -29.41 15.81
CA CYS A 616 -87.61 -28.28 15.45
C CYS A 616 -86.91 -26.96 15.76
N GLU A 617 -86.74 -26.10 14.75
CA GLU A 617 -86.27 -24.72 14.89
C GLU A 617 -87.45 -23.77 14.73
N ALA A 618 -87.76 -23.00 15.77
CA ALA A 618 -88.93 -22.13 15.78
C ALA A 618 -88.72 -20.88 16.65
N THR A 619 -89.66 -19.93 16.53
CA THR A 619 -89.85 -18.88 17.55
C THR A 619 -90.89 -19.39 18.52
N TRP A 620 -90.67 -19.19 19.82
CA TRP A 620 -91.51 -19.70 20.90
C TRP A 620 -92.14 -18.53 21.64
N LYS A 621 -93.38 -18.69 22.10
CA LYS A 621 -94.05 -17.74 22.97
C LYS A 621 -94.78 -18.51 24.05
N GLU A 622 -94.23 -18.50 25.25
CA GLU A 622 -94.80 -19.16 26.42
C GLU A 622 -95.01 -20.67 26.21
N ASP A 623 -93.96 -21.36 25.77
CA ASP A 623 -93.94 -22.80 25.47
C ASP A 623 -94.69 -23.25 24.21
N GLU A 624 -95.35 -22.36 23.49
CA GLU A 624 -95.95 -22.65 22.19
C GLU A 624 -95.10 -22.12 21.04
N VAL A 625 -95.16 -22.78 19.88
CA VAL A 625 -94.49 -22.28 18.67
C VAL A 625 -95.29 -21.10 18.12
N ASP A 626 -94.66 -19.94 18.04
CA ASP A 626 -95.24 -18.70 17.51
C ASP A 626 -94.93 -18.61 15.99
N GLY A 627 -95.87 -19.09 15.17
CA GLY A 627 -95.77 -19.12 13.70
C GLY A 627 -95.32 -20.46 13.11
N GLU A 628 -94.59 -20.41 11.98
CA GLU A 628 -94.11 -21.61 11.28
C GLU A 628 -92.78 -22.11 11.84
N GLY A 629 -92.74 -23.36 12.33
CA GLY A 629 -91.53 -24.06 12.76
C GLY A 629 -90.93 -24.92 11.64
N LYS A 630 -89.60 -24.99 11.57
CA LYS A 630 -88.88 -25.87 10.63
C LYS A 630 -88.49 -27.17 11.30
N TYR A 631 -88.91 -28.30 10.75
CA TYR A 631 -88.63 -29.63 11.29
C TYR A 631 -87.60 -30.36 10.45
N TYR A 632 -86.60 -30.96 11.09
CA TYR A 632 -85.53 -31.73 10.46
C TYR A 632 -85.50 -33.14 11.03
N ASP A 633 -85.18 -34.14 10.20
CA ASP A 633 -85.00 -35.53 10.65
C ASP A 633 -83.65 -35.75 11.35
N ALA A 634 -83.43 -36.96 11.85
CA ALA A 634 -82.18 -37.36 12.50
C ALA A 634 -80.93 -37.21 11.62
N HIS A 635 -81.09 -37.06 10.30
CA HIS A 635 -80.03 -36.84 9.33
C HIS A 635 -79.89 -35.37 8.91
N GLY A 636 -80.67 -34.47 9.52
CA GLY A 636 -80.63 -33.03 9.28
C GLY A 636 -81.36 -32.58 8.01
N LYS A 637 -82.20 -33.43 7.41
CA LYS A 637 -83.00 -33.09 6.22
C LYS A 637 -84.33 -32.46 6.66
N LEU A 638 -84.70 -31.34 6.03
CA LEU A 638 -85.96 -30.63 6.30
C LEU A 638 -87.15 -31.54 5.92
N ILE A 639 -88.01 -31.84 6.90
CA ILE A 639 -89.20 -32.70 6.76
C ILE A 639 -90.45 -31.85 6.49
N SER A 640 -90.60 -30.69 7.14
CA SER A 640 -91.75 -29.78 6.95
C SER A 640 -91.41 -28.33 7.31
N GLY A 641 -92.10 -27.39 6.65
CA GLY A 641 -92.02 -25.93 6.87
C GLY A 641 -93.28 -25.28 7.48
N THR A 642 -94.32 -26.05 7.77
CA THR A 642 -95.57 -25.62 8.44
C THR A 642 -96.02 -26.71 9.41
N MET A 643 -96.74 -26.32 10.48
CA MET A 643 -97.15 -27.19 11.60
C MET A 643 -97.58 -28.60 11.14
N LEU A 644 -96.93 -29.63 11.68
CA LEU A 644 -97.52 -30.96 11.72
C LEU A 644 -98.66 -30.89 12.76
N GLU A 645 -99.89 -30.66 12.28
CA GLU A 645 -101.07 -31.07 13.01
C GLU A 645 -101.10 -32.61 13.02
N GLU A 646 -100.54 -33.18 14.08
CA GLU A 646 -101.06 -34.40 14.71
C GLU A 646 -100.59 -34.43 16.17
N GLU A 647 -101.49 -34.02 17.07
CA GLU A 647 -101.43 -34.28 18.51
C GLU A 647 -101.72 -35.77 18.80
N LYS A 648 -100.90 -36.39 19.68
CA LYS A 648 -101.34 -36.96 20.98
C LYS A 648 -100.17 -37.51 21.78
#